data_AF-A0A812KLU5-F1
#
_entry.id   AF-A0A812KLU5-F1
#
_cell.length_a   1.000
_cell.length_b   1.000
_cell.length_c   1.000
_cell.angle_alpha   90.00
_cell.angle_beta   90.00
_cell.angle_gamma   90.00
#
_symmetry.space_group_name_H-M   'P 1'
#
loop_
_entity.id
_entity.type
_entity.pdbx_description
1 polymer ?
#
loop_
_entity_poly.entity_id
_entity_poly.type
_entity_poly.pdbx_seq_one_letter_code
_entity_poly.pdbx_strand_id
1 'polypeptide(L)'
;MAMEKATALLKALPSAKVCTSMSAAVSAANASEDVKCWAVLQLGKSSLSEVQTALQQGSKQLAVLLVATQKPVSQLEVLRAMEYGGVYVAAGELENSGDILKEAAGYSEGPAFVLLAAAEAIKGDENWTSFRYDPCKEDKGLPAFSTDSTRVRQEIQGFLSRESLLTLIAKKSLPSAVAADSGDAAALSEGLAAASKTVTILYSSDTGHAEECAKAVARQCRNGGYASSAVRCGTMDSFDVGALASEPLVVFCVATAGKGEFCGNGRNLFAKLQERSDLSLSDLKYCIFGLGDSHYWGKGTEESKFNFAKPARDLDDLLEKMGAQRMMPTGFGDDQDTDQYHTGFAEWKGQLFSRLGVDKADAAGGGDDGPVKTDEQIKVETKQLRGSMKESLDDITTGQIPFQDTKLIKSHGSYQQDDRDLREERQKMGVENAFSFMIRVRLPGGFCTAEQWIAMDDICQNFANGTLKITTRQTWQVHGVLKRNVKATMRAMNKACMDTLAACGDVCRNVLCTSRPDVCSKELHAEILHYTYEIHDHCLPRSGAYHEIFLMQGDEMAEKIQIMGSTPVEEEPLYGLTYLPRKFKVAVAIPPSNDVDLFAHCAGFIAIIQNGKLLGFNVTVGGGLGFTHNNQKTHPRLADVIGFCKPGDAKYVCECILTVARDFGDRTGRKHARVKYTVEDYGAEWFKEQVEDRLGFKLEPAKPYKIEHRGDLHGWVKASDGTWSCGLLIPIGRVKESSRVCLRKIAEELKGKEKGGFRMTCNQSLVLENISEAKRPIIQKLLDEYKVMHSKETTVSGLRRNMVACVALPTCPLAFAEAERYLPTLVERLEAVTDAVGLGQEDIVIRMTGCPNSCGRPSMAEIGFIGKAPGTYNMYLGADFVGQRLNTLFAESVNEDQIIQILTPIFGRFAKEREKSEKFGDFLIRKQIVKPMNNGRDWWTTPEV
;
A
#
# COMPACT_ATOMS: atom_id res chain seq x y z
N MET A 1 1.30 -9.63 -56.64
CA MET A 1 1.23 -11.10 -56.43
C MET A 1 0.40 -11.52 -55.22
N ALA A 2 0.85 -11.36 -53.96
CA ALA A 2 0.10 -11.87 -52.79
C ALA A 2 -1.29 -11.22 -52.59
N MET A 3 -1.38 -9.89 -52.71
CA MET A 3 -2.66 -9.15 -52.65
C MET A 3 -3.63 -9.54 -53.78
N GLU A 4 -3.11 -9.76 -55.00
CA GLU A 4 -3.91 -10.17 -56.16
C GLU A 4 -4.45 -11.59 -55.98
N LYS A 5 -3.63 -12.50 -55.45
CA LYS A 5 -4.03 -13.87 -55.09
C LYS A 5 -5.13 -13.87 -54.02
N ALA A 6 -4.97 -13.11 -52.95
CA ALA A 6 -5.98 -12.94 -51.90
C ALA A 6 -7.31 -12.38 -52.45
N THR A 7 -7.22 -11.38 -53.34
CA THR A 7 -8.39 -10.77 -53.99
C THR A 7 -9.10 -11.76 -54.93
N ALA A 8 -8.34 -12.57 -55.68
CA ALA A 8 -8.90 -13.58 -56.57
C ALA A 8 -9.63 -14.70 -55.79
N LEU A 9 -9.08 -15.12 -54.64
CA LEU A 9 -9.70 -16.11 -53.76
C LEU A 9 -11.04 -15.61 -53.19
N LEU A 10 -11.12 -14.35 -52.77
CA LEU A 10 -12.37 -13.74 -52.32
C LEU A 10 -13.41 -13.60 -53.44
N LYS A 11 -13.00 -13.19 -54.65
CA LYS A 11 -13.91 -13.06 -55.80
C LYS A 11 -14.51 -14.38 -56.27
N ALA A 12 -13.89 -15.51 -55.94
CA ALA A 12 -14.41 -16.84 -56.25
C ALA A 12 -15.50 -17.31 -55.28
N LEU A 13 -15.78 -16.57 -54.19
CA LEU A 13 -16.82 -16.91 -53.22
C LEU A 13 -18.19 -16.38 -53.67
N PRO A 14 -19.26 -17.21 -53.64
CA PRO A 14 -20.59 -16.83 -54.15
C PRO A 14 -21.32 -15.76 -53.31
N SER A 15 -20.79 -15.39 -52.13
CA SER A 15 -21.40 -14.43 -51.19
C SER A 15 -20.42 -13.35 -50.69
N ALA A 16 -19.50 -12.91 -51.57
CA ALA A 16 -18.51 -11.88 -51.22
C ALA A 16 -18.46 -10.76 -52.28
N LYS A 17 -18.66 -9.51 -51.84
CA LYS A 17 -18.46 -8.31 -52.66
C LYS A 17 -17.12 -7.66 -52.27
N VAL A 18 -16.12 -7.70 -53.14
CA VAL A 18 -14.81 -7.10 -52.87
C VAL A 18 -14.82 -5.62 -53.25
N CYS A 19 -14.49 -4.75 -52.29
CA CYS A 19 -14.45 -3.30 -52.45
C CYS A 19 -13.02 -2.78 -52.62
N THR A 20 -12.88 -1.60 -53.23
CA THR A 20 -11.58 -0.98 -53.56
C THR A 20 -10.91 -0.27 -52.39
N SER A 21 -11.64 0.01 -51.30
CA SER A 21 -11.14 0.64 -50.08
C SER A 21 -11.97 0.24 -48.85
N MET A 22 -11.45 0.51 -47.64
CA MET A 22 -12.18 0.30 -46.39
C MET A 22 -13.46 1.15 -46.33
N SER A 23 -13.38 2.43 -46.71
CA SER A 23 -14.54 3.33 -46.75
C SER A 23 -15.63 2.85 -47.73
N ALA A 24 -15.24 2.29 -48.87
CA ALA A 24 -16.18 1.70 -49.82
C ALA A 24 -16.80 0.41 -49.28
N ALA A 25 -16.03 -0.41 -48.55
CA ALA A 25 -16.54 -1.62 -47.90
C ALA A 25 -17.55 -1.30 -46.79
N VAL A 26 -17.27 -0.32 -45.93
CA VAL A 26 -18.20 0.15 -44.89
C VAL A 26 -19.49 0.69 -45.50
N SER A 27 -19.37 1.54 -46.53
CA SER A 27 -20.54 2.11 -47.22
C SER A 27 -21.39 1.02 -47.90
N ALA A 28 -20.73 0.05 -48.54
CA ALA A 28 -21.42 -1.08 -49.18
C ALA A 28 -22.05 -2.04 -48.15
N ALA A 29 -21.39 -2.26 -47.00
CA ALA A 29 -21.89 -3.09 -45.91
C ALA A 29 -23.13 -2.48 -45.25
N ASN A 30 -23.20 -1.15 -45.14
CA ASN A 30 -24.37 -0.45 -44.60
C ASN A 30 -25.57 -0.43 -45.56
N ALA A 31 -25.35 -0.69 -46.85
CA ALA A 31 -26.37 -0.68 -47.89
C ALA A 31 -26.76 -2.10 -48.38
N SER A 32 -26.10 -3.15 -47.89
CA SER A 32 -26.28 -4.54 -48.29
C SER A 32 -26.93 -5.30 -47.15
N GLU A 33 -27.98 -6.09 -47.44
CA GLU A 33 -28.65 -6.91 -46.42
C GLU A 33 -28.22 -8.39 -46.45
N ASP A 34 -27.70 -8.87 -47.59
CA ASP A 34 -27.51 -10.32 -47.83
C ASP A 34 -26.07 -10.75 -48.17
N VAL A 35 -25.13 -9.81 -48.37
CA VAL A 35 -23.77 -10.12 -48.86
C VAL A 35 -22.70 -9.40 -48.06
N LYS A 36 -21.65 -10.16 -47.68
CA LYS A 36 -20.43 -9.63 -47.04
C LYS A 36 -19.65 -8.74 -47.99
N CYS A 37 -19.40 -7.51 -47.54
CA CYS A 37 -18.60 -6.52 -48.25
C CYS A 37 -17.19 -6.50 -47.69
N TRP A 38 -16.22 -6.90 -48.52
CA TRP A 38 -14.83 -7.14 -48.14
C TRP A 38 -13.92 -5.96 -48.48
N ALA A 39 -13.20 -5.45 -47.49
CA ALA A 39 -12.00 -4.65 -47.71
C ALA A 39 -10.76 -5.57 -47.72
N VAL A 40 -9.93 -5.47 -48.75
CA VAL A 40 -8.65 -6.20 -48.82
C VAL A 40 -7.51 -5.21 -48.65
N LEU A 41 -6.81 -5.29 -47.52
CA LEU A 41 -5.74 -4.36 -47.19
C LEU A 41 -4.42 -5.10 -46.96
N GLN A 42 -3.32 -4.43 -47.28
CA GLN A 42 -2.00 -4.92 -46.88
C GLN A 42 -1.76 -4.58 -45.41
N LEU A 43 -1.16 -5.50 -44.65
CA LEU A 43 -0.86 -5.31 -43.24
C LEU A 43 0.10 -4.14 -43.03
N GLY A 44 -0.30 -3.16 -42.21
CA GLY A 44 0.46 -1.97 -41.85
C GLY A 44 -0.20 -1.22 -40.69
N LYS A 45 0.51 -0.25 -40.07
CA LYS A 45 -0.01 0.50 -38.91
C LYS A 45 -1.27 1.31 -39.24
N SER A 46 -1.34 1.91 -40.43
CA SER A 46 -2.52 2.66 -40.88
C SER A 46 -3.73 1.77 -41.11
N SER A 47 -3.54 0.61 -41.75
CA SER A 47 -4.65 -0.31 -42.05
C SER A 47 -5.29 -0.91 -40.80
N LEU A 48 -4.51 -1.21 -39.75
CA LEU A 48 -5.04 -1.71 -38.47
C LEU A 48 -5.92 -0.68 -37.74
N SER A 49 -5.52 0.59 -37.73
CA SER A 49 -6.32 1.68 -37.16
C SER A 49 -7.64 1.87 -37.91
N GLU A 50 -7.62 1.74 -39.23
CA GLU A 50 -8.81 1.77 -40.07
C GLU A 50 -9.75 0.59 -39.78
N VAL A 51 -9.22 -0.62 -39.56
CA VAL A 51 -10.03 -1.78 -39.20
C VAL A 51 -10.72 -1.59 -37.85
N GLN A 52 -9.99 -1.18 -36.81
CA GLN A 52 -10.56 -1.02 -35.47
C GLN A 52 -11.69 0.01 -35.46
N THR A 53 -11.49 1.12 -36.19
CA THR A 53 -12.52 2.15 -36.37
C THR A 53 -13.75 1.60 -37.10
N ALA A 54 -13.55 0.75 -38.13
CA ALA A 54 -14.65 0.17 -38.91
C ALA A 54 -15.43 -0.91 -38.13
N LEU A 55 -14.76 -1.71 -37.30
CA LEU A 55 -15.40 -2.73 -36.46
C LEU A 55 -16.28 -2.11 -35.36
N GLN A 56 -15.90 -0.95 -34.81
CA GLN A 56 -16.71 -0.19 -33.84
C GLN A 56 -18.04 0.30 -34.42
N GLN A 57 -18.11 0.53 -35.74
CA GLN A 57 -19.34 1.00 -36.41
C GLN A 57 -20.37 -0.13 -36.61
N GLY A 58 -19.99 -1.40 -36.41
CA GLY A 58 -20.93 -2.49 -36.07
C GLY A 58 -21.73 -3.13 -37.22
N SER A 59 -21.37 -2.94 -38.50
CA SER A 59 -22.13 -3.58 -39.59
C SER A 59 -21.85 -5.09 -39.67
N LYS A 60 -22.92 -5.89 -39.55
CA LYS A 60 -22.85 -7.36 -39.71
C LYS A 60 -22.36 -7.77 -41.09
N GLN A 61 -22.56 -6.95 -42.12
CA GLN A 61 -22.12 -7.26 -43.47
C GLN A 61 -20.69 -6.82 -43.79
N LEU A 62 -19.98 -6.22 -42.83
CA LEU A 62 -18.58 -5.86 -43.02
C LEU A 62 -17.69 -7.10 -42.89
N ALA A 63 -16.75 -7.24 -43.83
CA ALA A 63 -15.64 -8.16 -43.72
C ALA A 63 -14.33 -7.48 -44.10
N VAL A 64 -13.25 -7.85 -43.43
CA VAL A 64 -11.93 -7.29 -43.70
C VAL A 64 -10.92 -8.42 -43.81
N LEU A 65 -10.14 -8.39 -44.90
CA LEU A 65 -9.02 -9.27 -45.14
C LEU A 65 -7.72 -8.47 -45.10
N LEU A 66 -6.89 -8.71 -44.09
CA LEU A 66 -5.51 -8.23 -44.05
C LEU A 66 -4.58 -9.26 -44.68
N VAL A 67 -3.66 -8.80 -45.50
CA VAL A 67 -2.63 -9.64 -46.11
C VAL A 67 -1.24 -9.19 -45.63
N ALA A 68 -0.55 -10.07 -44.92
CA ALA A 68 0.82 -9.87 -44.49
C ALA A 68 1.80 -10.39 -45.54
N THR A 69 2.69 -9.52 -46.03
CA THR A 69 3.71 -9.85 -47.04
C THR A 69 5.14 -9.67 -46.54
N GLN A 70 5.32 -9.21 -45.29
CA GLN A 70 6.62 -8.91 -44.68
C GLN A 70 6.68 -9.38 -43.22
N LYS A 71 7.89 -9.65 -42.72
CA LYS A 71 8.17 -10.08 -41.33
C LYS A 71 8.52 -8.92 -40.39
N PRO A 72 8.35 -9.08 -39.06
CA PRO A 72 7.59 -10.16 -38.38
C PRO A 72 6.07 -9.90 -38.42
N VAL A 73 5.24 -10.94 -38.32
CA VAL A 73 3.78 -10.80 -38.42
C VAL A 73 3.14 -10.99 -37.06
N SER A 74 2.75 -9.88 -36.41
CA SER A 74 2.04 -9.94 -35.13
C SER A 74 0.55 -10.24 -35.33
N GLN A 75 0.04 -11.21 -34.58
CA GLN A 75 -1.37 -11.59 -34.54
C GLN A 75 -2.17 -10.89 -33.44
N LEU A 76 -1.49 -10.17 -32.53
CA LEU A 76 -2.09 -9.56 -31.35
C LEU A 76 -3.17 -8.53 -31.70
N GLU A 77 -2.92 -7.69 -32.71
CA GLU A 77 -3.86 -6.65 -33.14
C GLU A 77 -5.11 -7.23 -33.83
N VAL A 78 -5.01 -8.45 -34.35
CA VAL A 78 -6.14 -9.17 -34.94
C VAL A 78 -6.97 -9.86 -33.86
N LEU A 79 -6.32 -10.40 -32.82
CA LEU A 79 -7.00 -10.95 -31.65
C LEU A 79 -7.83 -9.90 -30.90
N ARG A 80 -7.42 -8.63 -30.89
CA ARG A 80 -8.21 -7.53 -30.32
C ARG A 80 -9.57 -7.34 -30.98
N ALA A 81 -9.77 -7.81 -32.22
CA ALA A 81 -11.09 -7.75 -32.85
C ALA A 81 -12.16 -8.56 -32.11
N MET A 82 -11.76 -9.53 -31.27
CA MET A 82 -12.67 -10.30 -30.41
C MET A 82 -13.35 -9.43 -29.34
N GLU A 83 -12.73 -8.31 -28.96
CA GLU A 83 -13.23 -7.38 -27.92
C GLU A 83 -14.49 -6.62 -28.38
N TYR A 84 -14.73 -6.50 -29.70
CA TYR A 84 -15.87 -5.78 -30.25
C TYR A 84 -17.19 -6.56 -30.23
N GLY A 85 -17.17 -7.83 -29.80
CA GLY A 85 -18.35 -8.67 -29.61
C GLY A 85 -19.01 -9.13 -30.91
N GLY A 86 -19.25 -10.43 -31.06
CA GLY A 86 -19.91 -10.99 -32.25
C GLY A 86 -19.11 -10.86 -33.54
N VAL A 87 -17.77 -10.76 -33.45
CA VAL A 87 -16.87 -10.69 -34.62
C VAL A 87 -16.24 -12.06 -34.85
N TYR A 88 -16.33 -12.58 -36.08
CA TYR A 88 -15.55 -13.74 -36.50
C TYR A 88 -14.11 -13.32 -36.76
N VAL A 89 -13.13 -13.99 -36.15
CA VAL A 89 -11.70 -13.64 -36.28
C VAL A 89 -10.89 -14.86 -36.69
N ALA A 90 -10.04 -14.73 -37.70
CA ALA A 90 -9.15 -15.82 -38.09
C ALA A 90 -7.78 -15.33 -38.56
N ALA A 91 -6.76 -16.17 -38.37
CA ALA A 91 -5.44 -16.00 -38.96
C ALA A 91 -4.98 -17.30 -39.63
N GLY A 92 -4.35 -17.19 -40.80
CA GLY A 92 -3.87 -18.37 -41.53
C GLY A 92 -2.87 -18.05 -42.63
N GLU A 93 -2.35 -19.10 -43.26
CA GLU A 93 -1.46 -18.97 -44.42
C GLU A 93 -2.26 -18.70 -45.69
N LEU A 94 -1.74 -17.82 -46.55
CA LEU A 94 -2.40 -17.41 -47.78
C LEU A 94 -2.65 -18.60 -48.72
N GLU A 95 -1.71 -19.55 -48.79
CA GLU A 95 -1.79 -20.77 -49.62
C GLU A 95 -2.95 -21.70 -49.25
N ASN A 96 -3.33 -21.76 -47.98
CA ASN A 96 -4.30 -22.72 -47.43
C ASN A 96 -5.54 -22.04 -46.80
N SER A 97 -5.88 -20.85 -47.32
CA SER A 97 -6.87 -19.95 -46.72
C SER A 97 -8.33 -20.18 -47.15
N GLY A 98 -8.57 -21.13 -48.07
CA GLY A 98 -9.88 -21.33 -48.69
C GLY A 98 -11.03 -21.59 -47.71
N ASP A 99 -10.79 -22.40 -46.67
CA ASP A 99 -11.82 -22.71 -45.68
C ASP A 99 -12.05 -21.55 -44.70
N ILE A 100 -10.99 -20.83 -44.32
CA ILE A 100 -11.07 -19.64 -43.46
C ILE A 100 -11.93 -18.56 -44.13
N LEU A 101 -11.69 -18.30 -45.42
CA LEU A 101 -12.44 -17.29 -46.16
C LEU A 101 -13.90 -17.70 -46.40
N LYS A 102 -14.18 -18.99 -46.61
CA LYS A 102 -15.56 -19.50 -46.72
C LYS A 102 -16.31 -19.35 -45.40
N GLU A 103 -15.70 -19.70 -44.28
CA GLU A 103 -16.31 -19.55 -42.95
C GLU A 103 -16.58 -18.08 -42.62
N ALA A 104 -15.59 -17.20 -42.84
CA ALA A 104 -15.75 -15.77 -42.63
C ALA A 104 -16.82 -15.13 -43.53
N ALA A 105 -16.94 -15.57 -44.78
CA ALA A 105 -17.97 -15.10 -45.70
C ALA A 105 -19.38 -15.61 -45.34
N GLY A 106 -19.47 -16.78 -44.70
CA GLY A 106 -20.73 -17.38 -44.24
C GLY A 106 -21.17 -16.92 -42.84
N TYR A 107 -20.36 -16.13 -42.14
CA TYR A 107 -20.66 -15.70 -40.77
C TYR A 107 -21.71 -14.58 -40.75
N SER A 108 -22.94 -14.91 -40.31
CA SER A 108 -24.12 -14.02 -40.36
C SER A 108 -24.31 -13.12 -39.15
N GLU A 109 -23.72 -13.46 -38.00
CA GLU A 109 -24.09 -12.85 -36.72
C GLU A 109 -23.41 -11.50 -36.45
N GLY A 110 -22.32 -11.21 -37.15
CA GLY A 110 -21.59 -9.95 -37.05
C GLY A 110 -20.45 -9.86 -38.06
N PRO A 111 -19.55 -8.86 -37.95
CA PRO A 111 -18.49 -8.66 -38.93
C PRO A 111 -17.45 -9.78 -38.91
N ALA A 112 -16.65 -9.88 -39.97
CA ALA A 112 -15.59 -10.87 -40.08
C ALA A 112 -14.22 -10.23 -40.31
N PHE A 113 -13.20 -10.70 -39.61
CA PHE A 113 -11.84 -10.20 -39.73
C PHE A 113 -10.83 -11.33 -39.91
N VAL A 114 -10.12 -11.30 -41.03
CA VAL A 114 -9.18 -12.36 -41.42
C VAL A 114 -7.80 -11.78 -41.67
N LEU A 115 -6.75 -12.38 -41.12
CA LEU A 115 -5.35 -12.12 -41.45
C LEU A 115 -4.75 -13.30 -42.20
N LEU A 116 -4.33 -13.08 -43.45
CA LEU A 116 -3.59 -14.06 -44.24
C LEU A 116 -2.14 -13.64 -44.42
N ALA A 117 -1.20 -14.53 -44.09
CA ALA A 117 0.21 -14.28 -44.29
C ALA A 117 0.76 -15.09 -45.47
N ALA A 118 1.55 -14.44 -46.33
CA ALA A 118 2.35 -15.14 -47.33
C ALA A 118 3.46 -15.97 -46.65
N ALA A 119 3.85 -17.11 -47.21
CA ALA A 119 4.88 -17.99 -46.64
C ALA A 119 6.18 -17.26 -46.28
N GLU A 120 6.60 -16.28 -47.10
CA GLU A 120 7.80 -15.46 -46.85
C GLU A 120 7.65 -14.54 -45.64
N ALA A 121 6.41 -14.13 -45.31
CA ALA A 121 6.10 -13.27 -44.17
C ALA A 121 6.13 -14.02 -42.83
N ILE A 122 6.14 -15.35 -42.81
CA ILE A 122 6.09 -16.15 -41.56
C ILE A 122 7.21 -17.19 -41.42
N LYS A 123 7.98 -17.45 -42.48
CA LYS A 123 9.16 -18.35 -42.47
C LYS A 123 10.19 -18.05 -41.34
N GLY A 124 10.16 -18.79 -40.24
CA GLY A 124 11.06 -18.59 -39.09
C GLY A 124 10.53 -17.64 -38.01
N ASP A 125 9.25 -17.27 -38.07
CA ASP A 125 8.54 -16.65 -36.95
C ASP A 125 7.95 -17.75 -36.06
N GLU A 126 8.65 -18.09 -34.98
CA GLU A 126 8.25 -19.16 -34.05
C GLU A 126 6.94 -18.84 -33.29
N ASN A 127 6.48 -17.59 -33.35
CA ASN A 127 5.27 -17.13 -32.67
C ASN A 127 4.03 -17.08 -33.59
N TRP A 128 4.18 -17.32 -34.90
CA TRP A 128 3.05 -17.34 -35.82
C TRP A 128 2.25 -18.65 -35.69
N THR A 129 0.92 -18.56 -35.59
CA THR A 129 0.05 -19.75 -35.50
C THR A 129 -1.30 -19.52 -36.18
N SER A 130 -1.76 -20.46 -37.00
CA SER A 130 -3.11 -20.39 -37.57
C SER A 130 -4.18 -20.62 -36.50
N PHE A 131 -5.23 -19.80 -36.49
CA PHE A 131 -6.36 -19.94 -35.57
C PHE A 131 -7.66 -19.42 -36.17
N ARG A 132 -8.78 -19.85 -35.58
CA ARG A 132 -10.14 -19.38 -35.89
C ARG A 132 -10.90 -19.13 -34.60
N TYR A 133 -11.69 -18.08 -34.57
CA TYR A 133 -12.57 -17.70 -33.48
C TYR A 133 -13.94 -17.37 -34.03
N ASP A 134 -14.93 -18.13 -33.59
CA ASP A 134 -16.34 -17.96 -33.92
C ASP A 134 -17.13 -17.88 -32.60
N PRO A 135 -17.52 -16.68 -32.15
CA PRO A 135 -18.20 -16.50 -30.87
C PRO A 135 -19.57 -17.21 -30.82
N CYS A 136 -20.18 -17.54 -31.96
CA CYS A 136 -21.49 -18.19 -32.01
C CYS A 136 -21.43 -19.71 -31.75
N LYS A 137 -20.23 -20.30 -31.71
CA LYS A 137 -20.05 -21.71 -31.32
C LYS A 137 -20.24 -21.90 -29.81
N GLU A 138 -19.89 -20.90 -29.00
CA GLU A 138 -20.10 -20.94 -27.54
C GLU A 138 -21.59 -21.04 -27.19
N ASP A 139 -22.45 -20.31 -27.91
CA ASP A 139 -23.91 -20.38 -27.76
C ASP A 139 -24.49 -21.77 -28.10
N LYS A 140 -23.74 -22.58 -28.84
CA LYS A 140 -24.07 -23.97 -29.22
C LYS A 140 -23.32 -25.02 -28.40
N GLY A 141 -22.62 -24.62 -27.33
CA GLY A 141 -21.85 -25.52 -26.46
C GLY A 141 -20.56 -26.07 -27.08
N LEU A 142 -20.08 -25.46 -28.17
CA LEU A 142 -18.83 -25.81 -28.83
C LEU A 142 -17.75 -24.76 -28.53
N PRO A 143 -16.45 -25.10 -28.55
CA PRO A 143 -15.39 -24.12 -28.33
C PRO A 143 -15.43 -23.00 -29.40
N ALA A 144 -15.52 -21.74 -28.97
CA ALA A 144 -15.46 -20.60 -29.89
C ALA A 144 -14.09 -20.49 -30.59
N PHE A 145 -13.02 -20.91 -29.93
CA PHE A 145 -11.66 -20.86 -30.46
C PHE A 145 -11.16 -22.24 -30.91
N SER A 146 -10.62 -22.30 -32.13
CA SER A 146 -9.96 -23.50 -32.70
C SER A 146 -8.59 -23.13 -33.28
N THR A 147 -7.57 -23.90 -32.92
CA THR A 147 -6.20 -23.78 -33.44
C THR A 147 -5.59 -25.18 -33.58
N ASP A 148 -4.65 -25.33 -34.50
CA ASP A 148 -3.89 -26.56 -34.72
C ASP A 148 -2.76 -26.76 -33.68
N SER A 149 -2.51 -25.76 -32.79
CA SER A 149 -1.44 -25.77 -31.78
C SER A 149 -1.94 -25.89 -30.33
N THR A 150 -1.52 -26.94 -29.62
CA THR A 150 -1.92 -27.23 -28.23
C THR A 150 -1.37 -26.25 -27.18
N ARG A 151 -0.22 -25.60 -27.45
CA ARG A 151 0.46 -24.68 -26.53
C ARG A 151 -0.25 -23.31 -26.45
N VAL A 152 -0.67 -22.79 -27.61
CA VAL A 152 -1.37 -21.50 -27.71
C VAL A 152 -2.78 -21.57 -27.14
N ARG A 153 -3.45 -22.74 -27.22
CA ARG A 153 -4.74 -22.98 -26.57
C ARG A 153 -4.68 -22.73 -25.05
N GLN A 154 -3.57 -23.03 -24.39
CA GLN A 154 -3.39 -22.82 -22.94
C GLN A 154 -3.08 -21.35 -22.60
N GLU A 155 -2.27 -20.66 -23.41
CA GLU A 155 -1.95 -19.24 -23.21
C GLU A 155 -3.15 -18.34 -23.49
N ILE A 156 -3.94 -18.65 -24.53
CA ILE A 156 -5.18 -17.93 -24.85
C ILE A 156 -6.33 -18.36 -23.94
N GLN A 157 -6.43 -19.61 -23.47
CA GLN A 157 -7.33 -19.92 -22.34
C GLN A 157 -6.94 -19.12 -21.10
N GLY A 158 -5.65 -18.88 -20.87
CA GLY A 158 -5.17 -17.97 -19.82
C GLY A 158 -5.59 -16.50 -20.05
N PHE A 159 -5.64 -16.06 -21.30
CA PHE A 159 -6.13 -14.72 -21.69
C PHE A 159 -7.66 -14.60 -21.55
N LEU A 160 -8.42 -15.53 -22.13
CA LEU A 160 -9.88 -15.57 -22.09
C LEU A 160 -10.44 -15.85 -20.68
N SER A 161 -9.75 -16.63 -19.84
CA SER A 161 -10.14 -16.83 -18.43
C SER A 161 -9.83 -15.64 -17.53
N ARG A 162 -8.91 -14.75 -17.93
CA ARG A 162 -8.71 -13.44 -17.28
C ARG A 162 -9.81 -12.44 -17.64
N GLU A 163 -10.37 -12.51 -18.86
CA GLU A 163 -11.44 -11.61 -19.31
C GLU A 163 -12.88 -12.12 -19.07
N SER A 164 -13.10 -13.43 -18.97
CA SER A 164 -14.44 -13.99 -18.69
C SER A 164 -14.98 -13.60 -17.30
N LEU A 165 -14.12 -13.09 -16.41
CA LEU A 165 -14.52 -12.49 -15.13
C LEU A 165 -15.12 -11.08 -15.29
N LEU A 166 -14.80 -10.36 -16.38
CA LEU A 166 -15.25 -8.99 -16.64
C LEU A 166 -16.60 -8.96 -17.40
N THR A 167 -16.82 -9.86 -18.37
CA THR A 167 -18.04 -9.83 -19.20
C THR A 167 -19.28 -10.37 -18.46
N LEU A 168 -19.10 -11.28 -17.48
CA LEU A 168 -20.20 -11.81 -16.67
C LEU A 168 -20.72 -10.82 -15.62
N ILE A 169 -19.93 -9.78 -15.28
CA ILE A 169 -20.35 -8.69 -14.39
C ILE A 169 -21.04 -7.57 -15.19
N ALA A 170 -20.62 -7.32 -16.44
CA ALA A 170 -21.19 -6.26 -17.27
C ALA A 170 -22.61 -6.54 -17.82
N LYS A 171 -23.06 -7.80 -17.84
CA LYS A 171 -24.36 -8.18 -18.46
C LYS A 171 -25.54 -8.38 -17.48
N LYS A 172 -25.40 -8.08 -16.18
CA LYS A 172 -26.48 -8.32 -15.19
C LYS A 172 -27.23 -7.08 -14.68
N SER A 173 -27.10 -5.92 -15.34
CA SER A 173 -27.91 -4.76 -14.97
C SER A 173 -28.14 -3.83 -16.15
N LEU A 174 -29.21 -4.06 -16.91
CA LEU A 174 -29.98 -3.02 -17.61
C LEU A 174 -31.37 -3.59 -17.94
N PRO A 175 -32.47 -3.07 -17.34
CA PRO A 175 -33.82 -3.35 -17.80
C PRO A 175 -34.08 -2.75 -19.18
N SER A 176 -34.74 -3.52 -20.05
CA SER A 176 -35.25 -3.07 -21.34
C SER A 176 -36.36 -2.03 -21.15
N ALA A 177 -36.22 -0.85 -21.79
CA ALA A 177 -37.29 0.14 -21.87
C ALA A 177 -38.22 -0.20 -23.04
N VAL A 178 -39.48 -0.45 -22.70
CA VAL A 178 -40.59 -0.71 -23.62
C VAL A 178 -40.99 0.58 -24.34
N ALA A 179 -41.29 0.46 -25.63
CA ALA A 179 -41.81 1.50 -26.48
C ALA A 179 -43.14 2.09 -25.97
N ALA A 180 -43.32 3.41 -26.11
CA ALA A 180 -44.62 4.05 -26.17
C ALA A 180 -44.57 5.18 -27.21
N ASP A 181 -45.56 5.14 -28.08
CA ASP A 181 -45.77 5.94 -29.29
C ASP A 181 -46.53 7.23 -29.00
N SER A 182 -46.38 8.19 -29.93
CA SER A 182 -47.20 9.36 -30.29
C SER A 182 -47.91 10.25 -29.24
N GLY A 183 -47.61 11.56 -29.31
CA GLY A 183 -48.59 12.64 -29.09
C GLY A 183 -48.27 13.67 -27.99
N ASP A 184 -47.62 14.79 -28.36
CA ASP A 184 -48.06 16.18 -28.15
C ASP A 184 -46.88 17.17 -28.19
N ALA A 185 -46.79 17.93 -29.26
CA ALA A 185 -45.69 18.84 -29.58
C ALA A 185 -45.73 20.19 -28.83
N ALA A 186 -46.58 20.34 -27.82
CA ALA A 186 -46.71 21.59 -27.04
C ALA A 186 -46.10 21.51 -25.62
N ALA A 187 -45.76 20.32 -25.12
CA ALA A 187 -45.00 20.13 -23.87
C ALA A 187 -43.48 20.13 -24.09
N LEU A 188 -43.04 20.14 -25.35
CA LEU A 188 -41.63 19.99 -25.74
C LEU A 188 -40.81 21.28 -25.55
N SER A 189 -41.42 22.45 -25.41
CA SER A 189 -40.68 23.71 -25.24
C SER A 189 -40.32 24.05 -23.80
N GLU A 190 -41.01 23.49 -22.79
CA GLU A 190 -40.60 23.61 -21.38
C GLU A 190 -39.60 22.50 -20.96
N GLY A 191 -39.62 21.35 -21.64
CA GLY A 191 -38.67 20.24 -21.42
C GLY A 191 -37.25 20.49 -21.94
N LEU A 192 -37.03 21.53 -22.74
CA LEU A 192 -35.73 21.89 -23.32
C LEU A 192 -34.84 22.76 -22.40
N ALA A 193 -35.31 23.10 -21.19
CA ALA A 193 -34.51 23.78 -20.16
C ALA A 193 -33.91 22.83 -19.09
N ALA A 194 -34.16 21.52 -19.20
CA ALA A 194 -33.74 20.52 -18.21
C ALA A 194 -32.62 19.57 -18.68
N ALA A 195 -32.05 19.79 -19.87
CA ALA A 195 -30.91 19.04 -20.37
C ALA A 195 -29.58 19.77 -20.06
N SER A 196 -28.60 19.03 -19.52
CA SER A 196 -27.21 19.43 -19.23
C SER A 196 -26.94 20.06 -17.86
N LYS A 197 -26.80 19.20 -16.84
CA LYS A 197 -25.98 19.48 -15.64
C LYS A 197 -24.79 18.52 -15.60
N THR A 198 -23.94 18.53 -16.63
CA THR A 198 -22.66 17.80 -16.57
C THR A 198 -21.64 18.63 -15.79
N VAL A 199 -20.97 18.01 -14.82
CA VAL A 199 -19.86 18.61 -14.06
C VAL A 199 -18.67 17.66 -14.11
N THR A 200 -17.56 18.17 -14.60
CA THR A 200 -16.30 17.44 -14.67
C THR A 200 -15.37 17.95 -13.58
N ILE A 201 -14.78 17.05 -12.80
CA ILE A 201 -13.98 17.39 -11.62
C ILE A 201 -12.62 16.74 -11.79
N LEU A 202 -11.57 17.56 -11.89
CA LEU A 202 -10.21 17.11 -12.16
C LEU A 202 -9.31 17.45 -10.98
N TYR A 203 -8.39 16.54 -10.64
CA TYR A 203 -7.43 16.79 -9.57
C TYR A 203 -5.98 16.45 -9.93
N SER A 204 -5.06 17.15 -9.28
CA SER A 204 -3.63 16.87 -9.28
C SER A 204 -3.14 16.76 -7.84
N SER A 205 -2.59 15.61 -7.45
CA SER A 205 -2.29 15.25 -6.06
C SER A 205 -1.26 14.13 -5.95
N ASP A 206 -0.18 14.36 -5.18
CA ASP A 206 0.80 13.32 -4.81
C ASP A 206 0.49 12.69 -3.44
N THR A 207 -0.12 13.45 -2.52
CA THR A 207 -0.40 13.04 -1.13
C THR A 207 -1.83 12.61 -0.87
N GLY A 208 -2.75 12.87 -1.82
CA GLY A 208 -4.17 12.56 -1.72
C GLY A 208 -5.08 13.73 -1.34
N HIS A 209 -4.56 14.86 -0.84
CA HIS A 209 -5.41 15.97 -0.35
C HIS A 209 -6.29 16.61 -1.43
N ALA A 210 -5.76 16.84 -2.65
CA ALA A 210 -6.57 17.40 -3.73
C ALA A 210 -7.58 16.39 -4.29
N GLU A 211 -7.25 15.10 -4.24
CA GLU A 211 -8.17 14.00 -4.58
C GLU A 211 -9.35 13.95 -3.60
N GLU A 212 -9.09 14.12 -2.30
CA GLU A 212 -10.14 14.22 -1.28
C GLU A 212 -11.06 15.42 -1.51
N CYS A 213 -10.51 16.59 -1.87
CA CYS A 213 -11.29 17.77 -2.22
C CYS A 213 -12.18 17.52 -3.44
N ALA A 214 -11.62 16.95 -4.52
CA ALA A 214 -12.36 16.62 -5.73
C ALA A 214 -13.49 15.60 -5.48
N LYS A 215 -13.20 14.54 -4.71
CA LYS A 215 -14.21 13.54 -4.31
C LYS A 215 -15.31 14.17 -3.45
N ALA A 216 -14.97 15.10 -2.57
CA ALA A 216 -15.96 15.82 -1.76
C ALA A 216 -16.90 16.68 -2.62
N VAL A 217 -16.39 17.35 -3.66
CA VAL A 217 -17.21 18.09 -4.63
C VAL A 217 -18.10 17.14 -5.42
N ALA A 218 -17.54 16.04 -5.95
CA ALA A 218 -18.27 15.07 -6.75
C ALA A 218 -19.44 14.47 -5.98
N ARG A 219 -19.21 14.12 -4.71
CA ARG A 219 -20.24 13.62 -3.82
C ARG A 219 -21.37 14.63 -3.62
N GLN A 220 -21.07 15.89 -3.33
CA GLN A 220 -22.12 16.88 -3.11
C GLN A 220 -22.95 17.12 -4.37
N CYS A 221 -22.33 17.14 -5.54
CA CYS A 221 -23.06 17.26 -6.80
C CYS A 221 -24.08 16.12 -6.96
N ARG A 222 -23.67 14.88 -6.72
CA ARG A 222 -24.56 13.71 -6.76
C ARG A 222 -25.70 13.81 -5.75
N ASN A 223 -25.38 14.18 -4.51
CA ASN A 223 -26.40 14.34 -3.46
C ASN A 223 -27.36 15.49 -3.79
N GLY A 224 -26.88 16.56 -4.44
CA GLY A 224 -27.67 17.71 -4.87
C GLY A 224 -28.44 17.52 -6.18
N GLY A 225 -28.72 16.28 -6.57
CA GLY A 225 -29.61 15.96 -7.69
C GLY A 225 -28.95 15.96 -9.07
N TYR A 226 -27.62 16.00 -9.17
CA TYR A 226 -26.95 15.70 -10.43
C TYR A 226 -27.00 14.19 -10.67
N ALA A 227 -27.38 13.78 -11.88
CA ALA A 227 -27.32 12.36 -12.27
C ALA A 227 -25.87 11.84 -12.14
N SER A 228 -25.68 10.62 -11.63
CA SER A 228 -24.35 10.02 -11.46
C SER A 228 -23.56 9.96 -12.77
N SER A 229 -24.24 9.75 -13.92
CA SER A 229 -23.65 9.78 -15.26
C SER A 229 -23.19 11.17 -15.70
N ALA A 230 -23.68 12.23 -15.05
CA ALA A 230 -23.35 13.61 -15.34
C ALA A 230 -22.24 14.18 -14.42
N VAL A 231 -21.79 13.42 -13.41
CA VAL A 231 -20.71 13.82 -12.49
C VAL A 231 -19.45 12.99 -12.76
N ARG A 232 -18.49 13.57 -13.49
CA ARG A 232 -17.20 12.94 -13.77
C ARG A 232 -16.14 13.43 -12.79
N CYS A 233 -15.34 12.52 -12.24
CA CYS A 233 -14.25 12.84 -11.32
C CYS A 233 -13.02 11.99 -11.66
N GLY A 234 -11.86 12.61 -11.89
CA GLY A 234 -10.65 11.91 -12.29
C GLY A 234 -9.38 12.74 -12.11
N THR A 235 -8.22 12.16 -12.40
CA THR A 235 -6.96 12.92 -12.41
C THR A 235 -6.93 13.84 -13.63
N MET A 236 -6.22 14.97 -13.52
CA MET A 236 -6.01 15.86 -14.66
C MET A 236 -5.40 15.10 -15.86
N ASP A 237 -4.37 14.28 -15.65
CA ASP A 237 -3.71 13.57 -16.74
C ASP A 237 -4.51 12.44 -17.38
N SER A 238 -5.57 11.96 -16.70
CA SER A 238 -6.51 10.99 -17.28
C SER A 238 -7.54 11.64 -18.22
N PHE A 239 -7.62 12.97 -18.24
CA PHE A 239 -8.60 13.70 -19.03
C PHE A 239 -8.04 14.10 -20.39
N ASP A 240 -8.85 13.95 -21.44
CA ASP A 240 -8.47 14.40 -22.77
C ASP A 240 -8.56 15.93 -22.87
N VAL A 241 -7.42 16.57 -23.13
CA VAL A 241 -7.31 18.02 -23.29
C VAL A 241 -8.17 18.53 -24.44
N GLY A 242 -8.34 17.75 -25.51
CA GLY A 242 -9.20 18.12 -26.64
C GLY A 242 -10.68 18.21 -26.25
N ALA A 243 -11.10 17.45 -25.24
CA ALA A 243 -12.48 17.46 -24.76
C ALA A 243 -12.81 18.65 -23.85
N LEU A 244 -11.83 19.42 -23.37
CA LEU A 244 -12.08 20.58 -22.50
C LEU A 244 -12.98 21.64 -23.16
N ALA A 245 -12.88 21.80 -24.47
CA ALA A 245 -13.70 22.77 -25.21
C ALA A 245 -15.19 22.40 -25.27
N SER A 246 -15.53 21.11 -25.09
CA SER A 246 -16.92 20.63 -25.07
C SER A 246 -17.49 20.45 -23.67
N GLU A 247 -16.70 20.75 -22.63
CA GLU A 247 -17.16 20.68 -21.24
C GLU A 247 -17.93 21.93 -20.82
N PRO A 248 -19.16 21.79 -20.30
CA PRO A 248 -19.93 22.95 -19.83
C PRO A 248 -19.40 23.52 -18.52
N LEU A 249 -18.77 22.69 -17.68
CA LEU A 249 -18.19 23.08 -16.40
C LEU A 249 -17.08 22.12 -15.96
N VAL A 250 -15.90 22.67 -15.63
CA VAL A 250 -14.80 21.93 -15.00
C VAL A 250 -14.40 22.53 -13.64
N VAL A 251 -14.30 21.68 -12.62
CA VAL A 251 -13.80 22.03 -11.29
C VAL A 251 -12.42 21.41 -11.08
N PHE A 252 -11.41 22.22 -10.84
CA PHE A 252 -10.04 21.78 -10.61
C PHE A 252 -9.68 21.82 -9.12
N CYS A 253 -9.13 20.73 -8.59
CA CYS A 253 -8.48 20.67 -7.28
C CYS A 253 -6.98 20.38 -7.48
N VAL A 254 -6.12 21.38 -7.30
CA VAL A 254 -4.72 21.32 -7.74
C VAL A 254 -3.79 21.48 -6.55
N ALA A 255 -3.04 20.43 -6.20
CA ALA A 255 -1.98 20.51 -5.20
C ALA A 255 -0.64 20.96 -5.79
N THR A 256 0.18 21.53 -4.92
CA THR A 256 1.55 21.96 -5.22
C THR A 256 2.55 20.88 -4.84
N ALA A 257 3.47 20.55 -5.74
CA ALA A 257 4.60 19.66 -5.53
C ALA A 257 5.93 20.43 -5.56
N GLY A 258 6.94 19.95 -4.80
CA GLY A 258 8.31 20.46 -4.86
C GLY A 258 8.43 22.00 -4.78
N LYS A 259 9.14 22.63 -5.72
CA LYS A 259 9.35 24.09 -5.72
C LYS A 259 8.24 24.86 -6.44
N GLY A 260 6.97 24.50 -6.23
CA GLY A 260 5.84 25.15 -6.92
C GLY A 260 5.46 24.51 -8.26
N GLU A 261 5.69 23.20 -8.40
CA GLU A 261 5.38 22.40 -9.60
C GLU A 261 4.02 21.70 -9.48
N PHE A 262 3.42 21.29 -10.59
CA PHE A 262 2.25 20.39 -10.58
C PHE A 262 2.62 19.02 -9.96
N CYS A 263 1.66 18.38 -9.30
CA CYS A 263 1.80 16.97 -8.89
C CYS A 263 1.87 16.04 -10.10
N GLY A 264 2.43 14.83 -9.93
CA GLY A 264 2.78 13.94 -11.03
C GLY A 264 1.62 13.63 -11.98
N ASN A 265 0.40 13.53 -11.46
CA ASN A 265 -0.84 13.23 -12.19
C ASN A 265 -1.60 14.44 -12.75
N GLY A 266 -0.97 15.62 -12.81
CA GLY A 266 -1.51 16.79 -13.52
C GLY A 266 -0.51 17.56 -14.38
N ARG A 267 0.75 17.12 -14.45
CA ARG A 267 1.80 17.78 -15.23
C ARG A 267 1.53 17.70 -16.73
N ASN A 268 1.04 16.55 -17.22
CA ASN A 268 0.89 16.33 -18.65
C ASN A 268 -0.28 17.13 -19.23
N LEU A 269 -1.40 17.24 -18.52
CA LEU A 269 -2.53 18.05 -18.95
C LEU A 269 -2.13 19.52 -19.05
N PHE A 270 -1.43 20.05 -18.04
CA PHE A 270 -0.97 21.43 -18.07
C PHE A 270 0.01 21.70 -19.22
N ALA A 271 1.01 20.83 -19.42
CA ALA A 271 1.96 20.95 -20.53
C ALA A 271 1.26 20.92 -21.90
N LYS A 272 0.31 19.98 -22.10
CA LYS A 272 -0.48 19.90 -23.33
C LYS A 272 -1.34 21.14 -23.57
N LEU A 273 -1.91 21.75 -22.53
CA LEU A 273 -2.66 23.01 -22.68
C LEU A 273 -1.75 24.15 -23.16
N GLN A 274 -0.50 24.22 -22.68
CA GLN A 274 0.45 25.24 -23.12
C GLN A 274 0.85 25.10 -24.60
N GLU A 275 0.83 23.88 -25.13
CA GLU A 275 1.19 23.58 -26.53
C GLU A 275 0.03 23.80 -27.52
N ARG A 276 -1.21 23.91 -27.04
CA ARG A 276 -2.43 23.95 -27.87
C ARG A 276 -2.94 25.37 -28.10
N SER A 277 -2.21 26.16 -28.90
CA SER A 277 -2.65 27.51 -29.32
C SER A 277 -3.89 27.52 -30.22
N ASP A 278 -4.30 26.36 -30.73
CA ASP A 278 -5.47 26.15 -31.59
C ASP A 278 -6.78 25.89 -30.82
N LEU A 279 -6.71 25.66 -29.50
CA LEU A 279 -7.86 25.30 -28.68
C LEU A 279 -8.49 26.55 -28.05
N SER A 280 -9.70 26.91 -28.48
CA SER A 280 -10.53 27.94 -27.83
C SER A 280 -11.37 27.33 -26.73
N LEU A 281 -11.35 27.91 -25.53
CA LEU A 281 -12.13 27.47 -24.37
C LEU A 281 -13.25 28.47 -24.02
N SER A 282 -13.69 29.28 -24.98
CA SER A 282 -14.69 30.34 -24.79
C SER A 282 -16.00 29.90 -24.12
N ASP A 283 -16.42 28.64 -24.35
CA ASP A 283 -17.67 28.09 -23.81
C ASP A 283 -17.46 27.33 -22.48
N LEU A 284 -16.21 27.13 -22.06
CA LEU A 284 -15.87 26.41 -20.84
C LEU A 284 -16.01 27.33 -19.63
N LYS A 285 -16.86 26.94 -18.67
CA LYS A 285 -16.85 27.51 -17.32
C LYS A 285 -15.95 26.72 -16.39
N TYR A 286 -15.21 27.41 -15.52
CA TYR A 286 -14.31 26.71 -14.60
C TYR A 286 -14.25 27.30 -13.18
N CYS A 287 -13.84 26.45 -12.23
CA CYS A 287 -13.54 26.79 -10.84
C CYS A 287 -12.22 26.12 -10.43
N ILE A 288 -11.38 26.78 -9.62
CA ILE A 288 -10.11 26.21 -9.14
C ILE A 288 -10.02 26.33 -7.62
N PHE A 289 -9.61 25.23 -6.99
CA PHE A 289 -9.14 25.20 -5.61
C PHE A 289 -7.67 24.74 -5.59
N GLY A 290 -6.78 25.64 -5.16
CA GLY A 290 -5.35 25.38 -5.03
C GLY A 290 -4.99 24.93 -3.62
N LEU A 291 -4.20 23.86 -3.52
CA LEU A 291 -3.63 23.39 -2.26
C LEU A 291 -2.12 23.62 -2.28
N GLY A 292 -1.59 24.08 -1.14
CA GLY A 292 -0.17 24.26 -0.96
C GLY A 292 0.18 24.43 0.51
N ASP A 293 1.45 24.63 0.76
CA ASP A 293 1.99 24.95 2.08
C ASP A 293 2.77 26.25 1.91
N SER A 294 2.31 27.33 2.57
CA SER A 294 2.95 28.66 2.47
C SER A 294 4.35 28.72 3.08
N HIS A 295 4.74 27.69 3.81
CA HIS A 295 6.07 27.52 4.41
C HIS A 295 6.88 26.45 3.68
N TYR A 296 6.33 25.85 2.63
CA TYR A 296 6.99 24.86 1.81
C TYR A 296 8.13 25.53 1.04
N TRP A 297 9.36 25.13 1.36
CA TRP A 297 10.59 25.60 0.74
C TRP A 297 10.91 27.09 1.02
N GLY A 298 11.67 27.36 2.08
CA GLY A 298 12.14 28.70 2.44
C GLY A 298 11.24 29.41 3.46
N LYS A 299 11.10 28.86 4.67
CA LYS A 299 10.28 29.43 5.74
C LYS A 299 10.58 30.93 5.96
N GLY A 300 9.58 31.79 5.73
CA GLY A 300 9.71 33.24 5.91
C GLY A 300 10.41 33.98 4.76
N THR A 301 10.74 33.31 3.65
CA THR A 301 11.27 33.96 2.45
C THR A 301 10.14 34.35 1.50
N GLU A 302 10.39 35.36 0.65
CA GLU A 302 9.44 35.73 -0.42
C GLU A 302 9.23 34.60 -1.44
N GLU A 303 10.19 33.69 -1.60
CA GLU A 303 10.07 32.52 -2.48
C GLU A 303 9.00 31.52 -1.98
N SER A 304 8.86 31.32 -0.67
CA SER A 304 7.85 30.40 -0.11
C SER A 304 6.42 30.88 -0.39
N LYS A 305 6.17 32.19 -0.27
CA LYS A 305 4.89 32.82 -0.62
C LYS A 305 4.60 32.75 -2.11
N PHE A 306 5.63 32.84 -2.95
CA PHE A 306 5.50 32.72 -4.40
C PHE A 306 5.13 31.30 -4.84
N ASN A 307 5.71 30.28 -4.19
CA ASN A 307 5.48 28.88 -4.55
C ASN A 307 4.14 28.33 -4.03
N PHE A 308 3.56 28.95 -3.01
CA PHE A 308 2.27 28.57 -2.44
C PHE A 308 1.14 28.55 -3.48
N ALA A 309 0.56 27.37 -3.70
CA ALA A 309 -0.54 27.14 -4.65
C ALA A 309 -0.22 27.62 -6.08
N LYS A 310 1.07 27.73 -6.43
CA LYS A 310 1.54 28.22 -7.72
C LYS A 310 0.91 27.47 -8.92
N PRO A 311 0.82 26.13 -8.94
CA PRO A 311 0.17 25.40 -10.04
C PRO A 311 -1.29 25.80 -10.26
N ALA A 312 -2.03 26.10 -9.20
CA ALA A 312 -3.42 26.55 -9.32
C ALA A 312 -3.50 27.93 -9.98
N ARG A 313 -2.57 28.84 -9.66
CA ARG A 313 -2.48 30.17 -10.28
C ARG A 313 -2.04 30.08 -11.73
N ASP A 314 -1.01 29.26 -12.01
CA ASP A 314 -0.51 29.05 -13.37
C ASP A 314 -1.60 28.46 -14.29
N LEU A 315 -2.43 27.53 -13.76
CA LEU A 315 -3.58 26.98 -14.48
C LEU A 315 -4.67 28.01 -14.72
N ASP A 316 -4.98 28.81 -13.71
CA ASP A 316 -5.98 29.89 -13.77
C ASP A 316 -5.64 30.90 -14.87
N ASP A 317 -4.39 31.40 -14.86
CA ASP A 317 -3.88 32.34 -15.86
C ASP A 317 -3.90 31.76 -17.28
N LEU A 318 -3.61 30.46 -17.43
CA LEU A 318 -3.62 29.80 -18.72
C LEU A 318 -5.05 29.63 -19.27
N LEU A 319 -5.99 29.16 -18.44
CA LEU A 319 -7.39 28.98 -18.85
C LEU A 319 -8.04 30.31 -19.23
N GLU A 320 -7.77 31.38 -18.48
CA GLU A 320 -8.26 32.73 -18.79
C GLU A 320 -7.71 33.26 -20.12
N LYS A 321 -6.41 33.05 -20.39
CA LYS A 321 -5.81 33.39 -21.70
C LYS A 321 -6.40 32.61 -22.87
N MET A 322 -6.88 31.39 -22.63
CA MET A 322 -7.55 30.53 -23.63
C MET A 322 -9.04 30.83 -23.78
N GLY A 323 -9.56 31.85 -23.07
CA GLY A 323 -10.94 32.33 -23.19
C GLY A 323 -11.95 31.68 -22.25
N ALA A 324 -11.52 30.79 -21.35
CA ALA A 324 -12.44 30.13 -20.41
C ALA A 324 -13.02 31.12 -19.38
N GLN A 325 -14.26 30.90 -18.99
CA GLN A 325 -14.98 31.77 -18.06
C GLN A 325 -14.84 31.28 -16.62
N ARG A 326 -14.12 32.05 -15.80
CA ARG A 326 -14.02 31.81 -14.35
C ARG A 326 -15.36 32.05 -13.67
N MET A 327 -15.91 31.05 -12.99
CA MET A 327 -17.19 31.20 -12.30
C MET A 327 -17.04 31.90 -10.95
N MET A 328 -16.00 31.59 -10.18
CA MET A 328 -15.79 32.14 -8.84
C MET A 328 -14.29 32.35 -8.57
N PRO A 329 -13.91 33.19 -7.58
CA PRO A 329 -12.52 33.35 -7.22
C PRO A 329 -11.83 32.02 -6.91
N THR A 330 -10.56 31.92 -7.30
CA THR A 330 -9.72 30.77 -7.00
C THR A 330 -9.56 30.65 -5.49
N GLY A 331 -9.91 29.49 -4.93
CA GLY A 331 -9.75 29.22 -3.50
C GLY A 331 -8.37 28.68 -3.20
N PHE A 332 -7.90 28.90 -1.97
CA PHE A 332 -6.59 28.43 -1.52
C PHE A 332 -6.71 27.73 -0.18
N GLY A 333 -6.12 26.53 -0.08
CA GLY A 333 -5.95 25.81 1.18
C GLY A 333 -4.48 25.78 1.57
N ASP A 334 -4.17 26.32 2.74
CA ASP A 334 -2.82 26.34 3.30
C ASP A 334 -2.66 25.27 4.37
N ASP A 335 -1.71 24.36 4.20
CA ASP A 335 -1.38 23.33 5.20
C ASP A 335 -0.84 23.92 6.52
N GLN A 336 -0.53 25.22 6.57
CA GLN A 336 -0.07 25.92 7.77
C GLN A 336 -1.20 26.49 8.64
N ASP A 337 -2.43 26.54 8.11
CA ASP A 337 -3.60 26.93 8.90
C ASP A 337 -3.85 25.96 10.06
N THR A 338 -4.56 26.43 11.08
CA THR A 338 -4.93 25.63 12.27
C THR A 338 -5.57 24.29 11.88
N ASP A 339 -6.47 24.32 10.90
CA ASP A 339 -7.14 23.15 10.33
C ASP A 339 -6.59 22.77 8.93
N GLN A 340 -5.36 23.18 8.59
CA GLN A 340 -4.74 22.99 7.27
C GLN A 340 -5.66 23.52 6.13
N TYR A 341 -5.55 22.92 4.93
CA TYR A 341 -6.37 23.24 3.76
C TYR A 341 -7.88 23.18 4.00
N HIS A 342 -8.37 22.55 5.07
CA HIS A 342 -9.80 22.46 5.36
C HIS A 342 -10.43 23.82 5.62
N THR A 343 -9.70 24.79 6.18
CA THR A 343 -10.20 26.15 6.46
C THR A 343 -10.63 26.83 5.15
N GLY A 344 -9.68 27.01 4.24
CA GLY A 344 -9.94 27.61 2.93
C GLY A 344 -10.85 26.76 2.05
N PHE A 345 -10.78 25.43 2.16
CA PHE A 345 -11.66 24.55 1.41
C PHE A 345 -13.11 24.65 1.87
N ALA A 346 -13.38 24.74 3.18
CA ALA A 346 -14.74 24.82 3.69
C ALA A 346 -15.46 26.07 3.18
N GLU A 347 -14.80 27.23 3.23
CA GLU A 347 -15.33 28.49 2.72
C GLU A 347 -15.57 28.44 1.21
N TRP A 348 -14.54 28.07 0.45
CA TRP A 348 -14.61 28.01 -1.01
C TRP A 348 -15.67 27.01 -1.49
N LYS A 349 -15.70 25.83 -0.88
CA LYS A 349 -16.67 24.76 -1.18
C LYS A 349 -18.10 25.21 -0.93
N GLY A 350 -18.37 25.98 0.13
CA GLY A 350 -19.70 26.53 0.40
C GLY A 350 -20.18 27.45 -0.72
N GLN A 351 -19.29 28.33 -1.22
CA GLN A 351 -19.59 29.21 -2.35
C GLN A 351 -19.81 28.43 -3.66
N LEU A 352 -18.98 27.40 -3.92
CA LEU A 352 -19.15 26.52 -5.07
C LEU A 352 -20.53 25.84 -5.04
N PHE A 353 -20.90 25.25 -3.91
CA PHE A 353 -22.16 24.50 -3.78
C PHE A 353 -23.40 25.39 -3.92
N SER A 354 -23.36 26.61 -3.39
CA SER A 354 -24.42 27.59 -3.61
C SER A 354 -24.60 27.91 -5.10
N ARG A 355 -23.50 28.07 -5.85
CA ARG A 355 -23.53 28.35 -7.30
C ARG A 355 -23.97 27.17 -8.15
N LEU A 356 -23.71 25.94 -7.69
CA LEU A 356 -24.20 24.70 -8.34
C LEU A 356 -25.63 24.35 -7.95
N GLY A 357 -26.22 25.04 -6.96
CA GLY A 357 -27.56 24.78 -6.45
C GLY A 357 -27.67 23.44 -5.71
N VAL A 358 -26.62 23.04 -4.99
CA VAL A 358 -26.51 21.77 -4.25
C VAL A 358 -26.31 21.96 -2.74
N ASP A 359 -26.62 23.15 -2.25
CA ASP A 359 -26.49 23.61 -0.87
C ASP A 359 -27.53 23.01 0.10
N LYS A 360 -28.69 22.57 -0.41
CA LYS A 360 -29.81 22.01 0.37
C LYS A 360 -30.03 20.49 0.20
N ALA A 361 -29.04 19.78 -0.32
CA ALA A 361 -29.15 18.34 -0.56
C ALA A 361 -29.25 17.54 0.76
N ASP A 362 -30.45 17.05 1.07
CA ASP A 362 -30.64 16.06 2.13
C ASP A 362 -29.86 14.78 1.81
N ALA A 363 -29.14 14.26 2.81
CA ALA A 363 -28.20 13.14 2.71
C ALA A 363 -28.88 11.76 2.50
N ALA A 364 -29.84 11.66 1.57
CA ALA A 364 -30.68 10.48 1.38
C ALA A 364 -30.58 9.81 -0.01
N GLY A 365 -29.59 10.18 -0.84
CA GLY A 365 -29.41 9.63 -2.19
C GLY A 365 -28.23 8.65 -2.33
N GLY A 366 -28.46 7.36 -2.06
CA GLY A 366 -27.91 6.20 -2.81
C GLY A 366 -26.47 6.14 -3.33
N GLY A 367 -25.50 6.77 -2.67
CA GLY A 367 -24.06 6.53 -2.85
C GLY A 367 -23.38 6.47 -1.49
N ASP A 368 -22.84 5.31 -1.12
CA ASP A 368 -22.36 4.93 0.22
C ASP A 368 -21.12 5.69 0.72
N ASP A 369 -21.17 7.01 0.84
CA ASP A 369 -20.16 7.74 1.60
C ASP A 369 -20.75 9.07 2.08
N GLY A 370 -21.55 9.08 3.16
CA GLY A 370 -21.97 10.31 3.84
C GLY A 370 -20.83 11.29 4.17
N PRO A 371 -21.06 12.41 4.87
CA PRO A 371 -19.98 13.33 5.26
C PRO A 371 -18.78 12.55 5.85
N VAL A 372 -17.53 12.92 5.48
CA VAL A 372 -16.33 12.17 5.91
C VAL A 372 -16.30 12.12 7.43
N LYS A 373 -16.59 10.93 7.97
CA LYS A 373 -16.59 10.70 9.40
C LYS A 373 -15.15 10.63 9.90
N THR A 374 -14.88 11.30 11.00
CA THR A 374 -13.62 11.15 11.73
C THR A 374 -13.46 9.71 12.22
N ASP A 375 -12.23 9.26 12.42
CA ASP A 375 -11.96 7.92 13.00
C ASP A 375 -12.68 7.76 14.37
N GLU A 376 -12.88 8.84 15.14
CA GLU A 376 -13.65 8.80 16.40
C GLU A 376 -15.14 8.56 16.19
N GLN A 377 -15.77 9.27 15.23
CA GLN A 377 -17.18 9.04 14.86
C GLN A 377 -17.39 7.61 14.36
N ILE A 378 -16.49 7.12 13.51
CA ILE A 378 -16.53 5.74 13.00
C ILE A 378 -16.49 4.73 14.15
N LYS A 379 -15.65 4.93 15.17
CA LYS A 379 -15.57 4.01 16.32
C LYS A 379 -16.88 3.96 17.12
N VAL A 380 -17.51 5.12 17.36
CA VAL A 380 -18.77 5.20 18.12
C VAL A 380 -19.92 4.51 17.37
N GLU A 381 -20.05 4.78 16.07
CA GLU A 381 -21.20 4.32 15.29
C GLU A 381 -21.15 2.83 14.95
N THR A 382 -19.98 2.19 15.01
CA THR A 382 -19.74 0.84 14.49
C THR A 382 -19.88 -0.26 15.55
N LYS A 383 -20.50 0.04 16.69
CA LYS A 383 -20.91 -0.92 17.73
C LYS A 383 -19.78 -1.88 18.14
N GLN A 384 -18.72 -1.33 18.72
CA GLN A 384 -17.52 -2.07 19.12
C GLN A 384 -16.77 -2.72 17.94
N LEU A 385 -16.54 -1.92 16.89
CA LEU A 385 -15.76 -2.27 15.69
C LEU A 385 -16.41 -3.30 14.75
N ARG A 386 -17.69 -3.61 14.90
CA ARG A 386 -18.43 -4.52 13.98
C ARG A 386 -18.68 -3.86 12.62
N GLY A 387 -19.32 -2.69 12.65
CA GLY A 387 -19.71 -1.95 11.45
C GLY A 387 -20.45 -2.80 10.42
N SER A 388 -20.22 -2.53 9.14
CA SER A 388 -20.69 -3.31 7.99
C SER A 388 -19.73 -4.43 7.58
N MET A 389 -18.72 -4.73 8.40
CA MET A 389 -17.54 -5.50 7.96
C MET A 389 -17.87 -6.94 7.55
N LYS A 390 -18.87 -7.56 8.18
CA LYS A 390 -19.28 -8.91 7.84
C LYS A 390 -19.84 -8.96 6.43
N GLU A 391 -20.79 -8.06 6.15
CA GLU A 391 -21.46 -7.89 4.86
C GLU A 391 -20.46 -7.44 3.79
N SER A 392 -19.64 -6.43 4.08
CA SER A 392 -18.63 -5.89 3.17
C SER A 392 -17.60 -6.92 2.74
N LEU A 393 -17.23 -7.88 3.60
CA LEU A 393 -16.29 -8.94 3.25
C LEU A 393 -16.95 -10.09 2.49
N ASP A 394 -18.26 -10.30 2.65
CA ASP A 394 -19.02 -11.32 1.90
C ASP A 394 -19.39 -10.83 0.49
N ASP A 395 -19.50 -9.51 0.28
CA ASP A 395 -19.63 -8.91 -1.04
C ASP A 395 -18.29 -8.99 -1.81
N ILE A 396 -18.21 -9.84 -2.82
CA ILE A 396 -17.02 -10.01 -3.67
C ILE A 396 -17.12 -9.28 -5.02
N THR A 397 -18.08 -8.37 -5.19
CA THR A 397 -18.24 -7.60 -6.45
C THR A 397 -17.06 -6.69 -6.75
N THR A 398 -16.33 -6.24 -5.72
CA THR A 398 -15.09 -5.46 -5.83
C THR A 398 -14.00 -6.02 -4.95
N GLY A 399 -12.73 -5.75 -5.28
CA GLY A 399 -11.57 -6.13 -4.47
C GLY A 399 -11.37 -5.29 -3.20
N GLN A 400 -12.10 -4.19 -3.06
CA GLN A 400 -12.03 -3.26 -1.92
C GLN A 400 -13.19 -3.40 -0.93
N ILE A 401 -13.04 -2.84 0.26
CA ILE A 401 -14.10 -2.62 1.26
C ILE A 401 -14.40 -1.11 1.38
N PRO A 402 -15.59 -0.72 1.88
CA PRO A 402 -15.95 0.68 2.10
C PRO A 402 -14.94 1.41 2.99
N PHE A 403 -14.83 2.73 2.81
CA PHE A 403 -13.82 3.53 3.49
C PHE A 403 -13.85 3.38 5.02
N GLN A 404 -15.04 3.39 5.63
CA GLN A 404 -15.19 3.20 7.08
C GLN A 404 -14.62 1.85 7.55
N ASP A 405 -14.87 0.78 6.79
CA ASP A 405 -14.40 -0.56 7.11
C ASP A 405 -12.87 -0.66 6.94
N THR A 406 -12.26 0.13 6.05
CA THR A 406 -10.78 0.23 5.99
C THR A 406 -10.18 0.76 7.30
N LYS A 407 -10.93 1.52 8.11
CA LYS A 407 -10.50 1.98 9.43
C LYS A 407 -10.69 0.88 10.47
N LEU A 408 -11.83 0.19 10.46
CA LEU A 408 -12.20 -0.85 11.44
C LEU A 408 -11.39 -2.13 11.31
N ILE A 409 -11.16 -2.58 10.07
CA ILE A 409 -10.45 -3.85 9.81
C ILE A 409 -9.01 -3.82 10.37
N LYS A 410 -8.46 -2.62 10.59
CA LYS A 410 -7.17 -2.43 11.27
C LYS A 410 -7.19 -2.99 12.69
N SER A 411 -8.25 -2.78 13.46
CA SER A 411 -8.31 -3.33 14.83
C SER A 411 -8.43 -4.86 14.85
N HIS A 412 -8.78 -5.46 13.72
CA HIS A 412 -8.79 -6.90 13.46
C HIS A 412 -7.52 -7.39 12.77
N GLY A 413 -6.45 -6.59 12.80
CA GLY A 413 -5.12 -7.01 12.35
C GLY A 413 -4.88 -6.96 10.85
N SER A 414 -5.79 -6.40 10.05
CA SER A 414 -5.66 -6.33 8.60
C SER A 414 -5.63 -4.91 8.04
N TYR A 415 -5.03 -4.72 6.86
CA TYR A 415 -5.11 -3.48 6.08
C TYR A 415 -5.45 -3.84 4.65
N GLN A 416 -6.44 -3.14 4.08
CA GLN A 416 -6.53 -3.03 2.63
C GLN A 416 -5.29 -2.28 2.11
N GLN A 417 -4.73 -2.81 1.04
CA GLN A 417 -3.62 -2.31 0.28
C GLN A 417 -3.95 -2.46 -1.21
N ASP A 418 -3.14 -1.86 -2.05
CA ASP A 418 -3.10 -2.16 -3.48
C ASP A 418 -1.65 -2.22 -3.96
N ASP A 419 -1.43 -2.92 -5.06
CA ASP A 419 -0.13 -2.93 -5.71
C ASP A 419 0.09 -1.62 -6.48
N ARG A 420 0.94 -0.75 -5.91
CA ARG A 420 1.25 0.54 -6.50
C ARG A 420 2.12 0.47 -7.74
N ASP A 421 2.80 -0.65 -7.99
CA ASP A 421 3.56 -0.84 -9.24
C ASP A 421 2.59 -1.06 -10.42
N LEU A 422 1.43 -1.67 -10.17
CA LEU A 422 0.40 -1.94 -11.19
C LEU A 422 -0.67 -0.84 -11.32
N ARG A 423 -0.65 0.15 -10.42
CA ARG A 423 -1.74 1.13 -10.28
C ARG A 423 -1.95 1.94 -11.56
N GLU A 424 -0.88 2.50 -12.12
CA GLU A 424 -0.98 3.33 -13.33
C GLU A 424 -1.50 2.56 -14.54
N GLU A 425 -1.02 1.32 -14.73
CA GLU A 425 -1.45 0.44 -15.81
C GLU A 425 -2.93 0.08 -15.68
N ARG A 426 -3.37 -0.29 -14.47
CA ARG A 426 -4.76 -0.67 -14.20
C ARG A 426 -5.73 0.51 -14.35
N GLN A 427 -5.30 1.70 -13.93
CA GLN A 427 -6.07 2.93 -14.15
C GLN A 427 -6.25 3.22 -15.64
N LYS A 428 -5.20 3.05 -16.46
CA LYS A 428 -5.29 3.21 -17.93
C LYS A 428 -6.25 2.20 -18.57
N MET A 429 -6.35 1.00 -18.00
CA MET A 429 -7.30 -0.03 -18.44
C MET A 429 -8.73 0.19 -17.95
N GLY A 430 -8.99 1.21 -17.11
CA GLY A 430 -10.32 1.46 -16.53
C GLY A 430 -10.77 0.39 -15.53
N VAL A 431 -9.86 -0.42 -15.00
CA VAL A 431 -10.16 -1.45 -14.01
C VAL A 431 -9.77 -1.01 -12.60
N GLU A 432 -10.35 -1.63 -11.58
CA GLU A 432 -10.02 -1.33 -10.18
C GLU A 432 -8.51 -1.52 -9.91
N ASN A 433 -7.94 -0.81 -8.93
CA ASN A 433 -6.58 -1.07 -8.48
C ASN A 433 -6.41 -2.54 -8.07
N ALA A 434 -5.18 -3.06 -8.08
CA ALA A 434 -4.89 -4.43 -7.66
C ALA A 434 -4.98 -4.55 -6.13
N PHE A 435 -6.20 -4.51 -5.61
CA PHE A 435 -6.47 -4.54 -4.17
C PHE A 435 -6.11 -5.89 -3.56
N SER A 436 -5.52 -5.82 -2.38
CA SER A 436 -5.23 -6.97 -1.54
C SER A 436 -5.23 -6.55 -0.08
N PHE A 437 -5.06 -7.52 0.81
CA PHE A 437 -5.03 -7.31 2.24
C PHE A 437 -3.69 -7.82 2.79
N MET A 438 -3.10 -7.03 3.68
CA MET A 438 -2.05 -7.51 4.57
C MET A 438 -2.65 -7.85 5.91
N ILE A 439 -2.35 -9.04 6.39
CA ILE A 439 -2.77 -9.53 7.70
C ILE A 439 -1.54 -9.66 8.59
N ARG A 440 -1.62 -9.12 9.79
CA ARG A 440 -0.56 -9.17 10.80
C ARG A 440 -0.99 -10.04 11.96
N VAL A 441 -0.10 -10.95 12.35
CA VAL A 441 -0.31 -11.83 13.51
C VAL A 441 0.03 -11.09 14.80
N ARG A 442 -0.67 -11.43 15.88
CA ARG A 442 -0.33 -11.06 17.24
C ARG A 442 0.53 -12.16 17.84
N LEU A 443 1.72 -11.79 18.34
CA LEU A 443 2.71 -12.75 18.81
C LEU A 443 3.59 -12.12 19.89
N PRO A 444 3.10 -12.01 21.14
CA PRO A 444 3.83 -11.35 22.21
C PRO A 444 5.19 -12.02 22.43
N GLY A 445 6.24 -11.23 22.63
CA GLY A 445 7.62 -11.73 22.78
C GLY A 445 8.21 -12.43 21.55
N GLY A 446 7.45 -12.56 20.45
CA GLY A 446 7.92 -13.03 19.15
C GLY A 446 8.15 -14.52 18.99
N PHE A 447 7.75 -15.37 19.93
CA PHE A 447 7.98 -16.81 19.84
C PHE A 447 6.86 -17.53 19.09
N CYS A 448 7.20 -18.49 18.23
CA CYS A 448 6.28 -19.47 17.68
C CYS A 448 6.86 -20.89 17.74
N THR A 449 5.98 -21.90 17.72
CA THR A 449 6.39 -23.30 17.59
C THR A 449 6.70 -23.65 16.13
N ALA A 450 7.30 -24.84 15.93
CA ALA A 450 7.50 -25.42 14.61
C ALA A 450 6.20 -25.62 13.84
N GLU A 451 5.15 -26.11 14.50
CA GLU A 451 3.83 -26.34 13.89
C GLU A 451 3.18 -25.01 13.46
N GLN A 452 3.32 -23.96 14.27
CA GLN A 452 2.86 -22.62 13.92
C GLN A 452 3.61 -22.08 12.71
N TRP A 453 4.93 -22.28 12.64
CA TRP A 453 5.72 -21.90 11.47
C TRP A 453 5.25 -22.59 10.19
N ILE A 454 5.10 -23.92 10.24
CA ILE A 454 4.57 -24.75 9.14
C ILE A 454 3.21 -24.23 8.69
N ALA A 455 2.29 -23.99 9.62
CA ALA A 455 0.97 -23.47 9.29
C ALA A 455 1.03 -22.09 8.63
N MET A 456 1.88 -21.18 9.09
CA MET A 456 2.04 -19.85 8.48
C MET A 456 2.66 -19.92 7.08
N ASP A 457 3.60 -20.82 6.85
CA ASP A 457 4.19 -21.08 5.53
C ASP A 457 3.16 -21.69 4.55
N ASP A 458 2.28 -22.56 5.03
CA ASP A 458 1.15 -23.05 4.23
C ASP A 458 0.16 -21.91 3.91
N ILE A 459 -0.16 -21.07 4.90
CA ILE A 459 -1.09 -19.94 4.74
C ILE A 459 -0.56 -18.93 3.71
N CYS A 460 0.72 -18.56 3.77
CA CYS A 460 1.27 -17.56 2.87
C CYS A 460 1.33 -18.06 1.42
N GLN A 461 1.53 -19.36 1.20
CA GLN A 461 1.52 -19.97 -0.13
C GLN A 461 0.11 -20.12 -0.69
N ASN A 462 -0.86 -20.52 0.14
CA ASN A 462 -2.20 -20.87 -0.33
C ASN A 462 -3.14 -19.65 -0.46
N PHE A 463 -2.95 -18.62 0.35
CA PHE A 463 -3.89 -17.48 0.41
C PHE A 463 -3.28 -16.13 0.04
N ALA A 464 -1.96 -16.06 -0.13
CA ALA A 464 -1.23 -14.80 -0.20
C ALA A 464 -0.12 -14.86 -1.26
N ASN A 465 0.88 -13.97 -1.18
CA ASN A 465 1.94 -13.85 -2.18
C ASN A 465 3.14 -14.81 -1.98
N GLY A 466 3.02 -15.86 -1.17
CA GLY A 466 4.07 -16.85 -0.94
C GLY A 466 5.26 -16.38 -0.10
N THR A 467 5.15 -15.24 0.60
CA THR A 467 6.21 -14.71 1.47
C THR A 467 5.72 -14.37 2.87
N LEU A 468 6.64 -14.43 3.85
CA LEU A 468 6.41 -13.92 5.21
C LEU A 468 7.32 -12.71 5.46
N LYS A 469 6.80 -11.69 6.14
CA LYS A 469 7.58 -10.48 6.50
C LYS A 469 7.69 -10.32 8.01
N ILE A 470 8.87 -10.62 8.56
CA ILE A 470 9.21 -10.32 9.96
C ILE A 470 9.27 -8.79 10.14
N THR A 471 8.63 -8.31 11.20
CA THR A 471 8.44 -6.87 11.45
C THR A 471 9.35 -6.34 12.53
N THR A 472 9.43 -5.01 12.61
CA THR A 472 10.09 -4.26 13.69
C THR A 472 9.42 -4.40 15.08
N ARG A 473 8.48 -5.33 15.23
CA ARG A 473 7.70 -5.59 16.44
C ARG A 473 7.53 -7.09 16.73
N GLN A 474 8.51 -7.91 16.37
CA GLN A 474 8.55 -9.34 16.72
C GLN A 474 7.29 -10.11 16.31
N THR A 475 6.81 -9.84 15.11
CA THR A 475 5.70 -10.60 14.51
C THR A 475 5.90 -10.59 13.01
N TRP A 476 5.10 -11.37 12.28
CA TRP A 476 5.10 -11.40 10.82
C TRP A 476 3.82 -10.86 10.21
N GLN A 477 3.96 -10.43 8.96
CA GLN A 477 2.88 -10.03 8.07
C GLN A 477 2.80 -10.98 6.90
N VAL A 478 1.58 -11.27 6.48
CA VAL A 478 1.23 -11.97 5.24
C VAL A 478 0.64 -10.92 4.29
N HIS A 479 1.17 -10.79 3.09
CA HIS A 479 0.76 -9.77 2.10
C HIS A 479 0.14 -10.42 0.86
N GLY A 480 -0.76 -9.70 0.18
CA GLY A 480 -1.37 -10.18 -1.06
C GLY A 480 -2.60 -11.07 -0.85
N VAL A 481 -3.24 -11.01 0.31
CA VAL A 481 -4.47 -11.78 0.57
C VAL A 481 -5.63 -11.12 -0.15
N LEU A 482 -6.27 -11.82 -1.09
CA LEU A 482 -7.44 -11.26 -1.80
C LEU A 482 -8.65 -11.15 -0.87
N LYS A 483 -9.55 -10.18 -1.12
CA LYS A 483 -10.76 -9.93 -0.30
C LYS A 483 -11.52 -11.21 0.04
N ARG A 484 -11.83 -12.01 -0.98
CA ARG A 484 -12.52 -13.32 -0.87
C ARG A 484 -11.85 -14.33 0.07
N ASN A 485 -10.55 -14.18 0.31
CA ASN A 485 -9.75 -15.08 1.14
C ASN A 485 -9.50 -14.55 2.55
N VAL A 486 -9.89 -13.31 2.89
CA VAL A 486 -9.56 -12.70 4.19
C VAL A 486 -10.09 -13.53 5.37
N LYS A 487 -11.39 -13.85 5.37
CA LYS A 487 -12.01 -14.68 6.43
C LYS A 487 -11.37 -16.07 6.51
N ALA A 488 -11.15 -16.73 5.36
CA ALA A 488 -10.52 -18.05 5.31
C ALA A 488 -9.08 -18.03 5.87
N THR A 489 -8.32 -16.98 5.55
CA THR A 489 -6.95 -16.79 6.02
C THR A 489 -6.91 -16.59 7.53
N MET A 490 -7.77 -15.73 8.09
CA MET A 490 -7.82 -15.50 9.54
C MET A 490 -8.27 -16.75 10.32
N ARG A 491 -9.19 -17.55 9.77
CA ARG A 491 -9.56 -18.85 10.35
C ARG A 491 -8.42 -19.85 10.32
N ALA A 492 -7.66 -19.90 9.23
CA ALA A 492 -6.49 -20.77 9.14
C ALA A 492 -5.43 -20.40 10.19
N MET A 493 -5.18 -19.10 10.39
CA MET A 493 -4.32 -18.61 11.48
C MET A 493 -4.87 -19.04 12.85
N ASN A 494 -6.17 -18.84 13.09
CA ASN A 494 -6.80 -19.20 14.37
C ASN A 494 -6.72 -20.70 14.66
N LYS A 495 -6.93 -21.56 13.64
CA LYS A 495 -6.75 -23.01 13.73
C LYS A 495 -5.32 -23.42 14.11
N ALA A 496 -4.34 -22.59 13.76
CA ALA A 496 -2.94 -22.76 14.14
C ALA A 496 -2.60 -22.13 15.51
N CYS A 497 -3.61 -21.79 16.32
CA CYS A 497 -3.47 -21.12 17.62
C CYS A 497 -2.72 -19.77 17.51
N MET A 498 -2.95 -19.04 16.41
CA MET A 498 -2.50 -17.68 16.21
C MET A 498 -3.69 -16.79 15.87
N ASP A 499 -3.71 -15.54 16.35
CA ASP A 499 -4.75 -14.60 15.97
C ASP A 499 -4.17 -13.26 15.54
N THR A 500 -5.05 -12.38 15.08
CA THR A 500 -4.72 -11.08 14.50
C THR A 500 -5.40 -9.94 15.24
N LEU A 501 -6.16 -10.26 16.30
CA LEU A 501 -6.86 -9.29 17.13
C LEU A 501 -5.87 -8.27 17.67
N ALA A 502 -6.20 -6.98 17.58
CA ALA A 502 -5.38 -5.89 18.10
C ALA A 502 -3.92 -5.82 17.57
N ALA A 503 -3.57 -6.57 16.52
CA ALA A 503 -2.25 -6.44 15.89
C ALA A 503 -2.05 -5.04 15.25
N CYS A 504 -3.17 -4.39 14.89
CA CYS A 504 -3.27 -3.11 14.22
C CYS A 504 -4.39 -2.25 14.85
N GLY A 505 -4.72 -1.07 14.31
CA GLY A 505 -5.77 -0.19 14.90
C GLY A 505 -5.32 0.70 16.07
N ASP A 506 -6.30 1.33 16.73
CA ASP A 506 -6.14 2.24 17.88
C ASP A 506 -6.33 1.49 19.22
N VAL A 507 -5.44 0.52 19.40
CA VAL A 507 -5.40 -0.44 20.53
C VAL A 507 -3.94 -0.69 20.93
N CYS A 508 -3.74 -1.43 22.02
CA CYS A 508 -2.43 -1.97 22.38
C CYS A 508 -1.94 -2.94 21.29
N ARG A 509 -0.77 -2.65 20.72
CA ARG A 509 -0.11 -3.48 19.70
C ARG A 509 0.67 -4.61 20.36
N ASN A 510 1.23 -5.50 19.52
CA ASN A 510 2.12 -6.58 19.96
C ASN A 510 3.12 -6.12 21.03
N VAL A 511 3.14 -6.80 22.18
CA VAL A 511 4.03 -6.50 23.31
C VAL A 511 5.38 -7.17 23.05
N LEU A 512 6.44 -6.38 23.10
CA LEU A 512 7.79 -6.84 22.79
C LEU A 512 8.50 -7.36 24.03
N CYS A 513 9.43 -8.29 23.86
CA CYS A 513 10.36 -8.72 24.92
C CYS A 513 11.71 -9.06 24.28
N THR A 514 12.82 -8.74 24.93
CA THR A 514 14.17 -9.05 24.42
C THR A 514 14.27 -10.49 23.86
N SER A 515 14.72 -10.59 22.60
CA SER A 515 14.84 -11.83 21.84
C SER A 515 16.14 -12.59 22.09
N ARG A 516 17.09 -11.98 22.79
CA ARG A 516 18.42 -12.55 22.96
C ARG A 516 18.42 -13.59 24.09
N PRO A 517 18.76 -14.86 23.80
CA PRO A 517 18.77 -15.91 24.82
C PRO A 517 20.02 -15.87 25.72
N ASP A 518 21.06 -15.10 25.37
CA ASP A 518 22.35 -15.04 26.06
C ASP A 518 22.42 -13.96 27.16
N VAL A 519 21.38 -13.13 27.31
CA VAL A 519 21.38 -11.99 28.26
C VAL A 519 21.03 -12.39 29.69
N CYS A 520 20.38 -13.54 29.87
CA CYS A 520 19.99 -14.06 31.18
C CYS A 520 19.81 -15.58 31.12
N SER A 521 19.58 -16.24 32.26
CA SER A 521 19.26 -17.67 32.26
C SER A 521 17.90 -17.93 31.60
N LYS A 522 17.72 -19.14 31.09
CA LYS A 522 16.47 -19.55 30.43
C LYS A 522 15.26 -19.44 31.37
N GLU A 523 15.43 -19.80 32.63
CA GLU A 523 14.39 -19.73 33.66
C GLU A 523 13.97 -18.29 33.92
N LEU A 524 14.96 -17.38 33.99
CA LEU A 524 14.71 -15.96 34.20
C LEU A 524 14.08 -15.30 32.96
N HIS A 525 14.49 -15.70 31.75
CA HIS A 525 13.85 -15.25 30.51
C HIS A 525 12.38 -15.71 30.46
N ALA A 526 12.10 -16.96 30.84
CA ALA A 526 10.75 -17.49 30.92
C ALA A 526 9.88 -16.76 31.97
N GLU A 527 10.46 -16.42 33.12
CA GLU A 527 9.80 -15.58 34.15
C GLU A 527 9.45 -14.20 33.60
N ILE A 528 10.36 -13.52 32.91
CA ILE A 528 10.11 -12.20 32.33
C ILE A 528 9.08 -12.28 31.18
N LEU A 529 9.13 -13.34 30.38
CA LEU A 529 8.11 -13.62 29.37
C LEU A 529 6.73 -13.85 29.97
N HIS A 530 6.64 -14.51 31.12
CA HIS A 530 5.37 -14.67 31.83
C HIS A 530 4.72 -13.31 32.11
N TYR A 531 5.46 -12.36 32.70
CA TYR A 531 4.95 -10.99 32.92
C TYR A 531 4.70 -10.24 31.61
N THR A 532 5.48 -10.49 30.56
CA THR A 532 5.22 -9.95 29.21
C THR A 532 3.85 -10.41 28.68
N TYR A 533 3.52 -11.70 28.85
CA TYR A 533 2.23 -12.26 28.48
C TYR A 533 1.10 -11.72 29.35
N GLU A 534 1.33 -11.55 30.66
CA GLU A 534 0.33 -10.92 31.53
C GLU A 534 0.02 -9.48 31.08
N ILE A 535 1.02 -8.64 30.81
CA ILE A 535 0.83 -7.27 30.29
C ILE A 535 0.04 -7.31 28.98
N HIS A 536 0.44 -8.21 28.09
CA HIS A 536 -0.19 -8.40 26.80
C HIS A 536 -1.68 -8.77 26.92
N ASP A 537 -2.00 -9.84 27.67
CA ASP A 537 -3.35 -10.38 27.78
C ASP A 537 -4.27 -9.42 28.52
N HIS A 538 -3.74 -8.72 29.52
CA HIS A 538 -4.48 -7.73 30.29
C HIS A 538 -4.94 -6.53 29.43
N CYS A 539 -4.13 -6.15 28.43
CA CYS A 539 -4.41 -5.04 27.52
C CYS A 539 -5.22 -5.43 26.28
N LEU A 540 -5.67 -6.67 26.13
CA LEU A 540 -6.46 -7.10 24.96
C LEU A 540 -7.91 -6.56 24.99
N PRO A 541 -8.46 -6.13 23.84
CA PRO A 541 -9.88 -5.82 23.73
C PRO A 541 -10.78 -7.04 23.94
N ARG A 542 -11.95 -6.83 24.56
CA ARG A 542 -12.89 -7.89 24.99
C ARG A 542 -14.26 -7.86 24.27
N SER A 543 -14.39 -7.17 23.13
CA SER A 543 -15.69 -6.87 22.48
C SER A 543 -16.38 -8.02 21.72
N GLY A 544 -15.74 -9.17 21.54
CA GLY A 544 -16.27 -10.32 20.78
C GLY A 544 -16.26 -10.18 19.24
N ALA A 545 -16.22 -8.96 18.70
CA ALA A 545 -16.38 -8.65 17.27
C ALA A 545 -15.48 -9.49 16.33
N TYR A 546 -14.22 -9.75 16.70
CA TYR A 546 -13.30 -10.57 15.91
C TYR A 546 -13.84 -11.99 15.64
N HIS A 547 -14.41 -12.63 16.66
CA HIS A 547 -14.92 -13.99 16.52
C HIS A 547 -16.17 -14.00 15.63
N GLU A 548 -17.06 -13.04 15.81
CA GLU A 548 -18.33 -12.92 15.08
C GLU A 548 -18.14 -12.64 13.59
N ILE A 549 -17.15 -11.81 13.24
CA ILE A 549 -16.92 -11.39 11.84
C ILE A 549 -16.11 -12.43 11.07
N PHE A 550 -15.06 -13.00 11.70
CA PHE A 550 -14.05 -13.78 10.97
C PHE A 550 -14.12 -15.28 11.23
N LEU A 551 -14.58 -15.71 12.42
CA LEU A 551 -14.47 -17.11 12.83
C LEU A 551 -15.79 -17.88 12.77
N MET A 552 -16.90 -17.25 13.15
CA MET A 552 -18.22 -17.88 13.24
C MET A 552 -18.89 -18.04 11.86
N GLN A 553 -19.61 -19.15 11.66
CA GLN A 553 -20.46 -19.42 10.48
C GLN A 553 -21.78 -20.09 10.88
N GLY A 554 -22.88 -19.79 10.17
CA GLY A 554 -24.15 -20.52 10.28
C GLY A 554 -24.72 -20.67 11.70
N ASP A 555 -25.37 -21.80 11.96
CA ASP A 555 -26.02 -22.13 13.25
C ASP A 555 -25.02 -22.27 14.42
N GLU A 556 -23.74 -22.51 14.11
CA GLU A 556 -22.63 -22.56 15.09
C GLU A 556 -22.45 -21.21 15.81
N MET A 557 -22.83 -20.11 15.16
CA MET A 557 -22.87 -18.76 15.75
C MET A 557 -23.93 -18.68 16.85
N ALA A 558 -25.11 -19.28 16.67
CA ALA A 558 -26.19 -19.23 17.65
C ALA A 558 -25.88 -20.07 18.90
N GLU A 559 -25.34 -21.28 18.73
CA GLU A 559 -24.95 -22.15 19.85
C GLU A 559 -23.75 -21.59 20.65
N LYS A 560 -22.72 -21.08 19.99
CA LYS A 560 -21.53 -20.55 20.70
C LYS A 560 -21.81 -19.23 21.42
N ILE A 561 -22.73 -18.41 20.94
CA ILE A 561 -23.24 -17.23 21.67
C ILE A 561 -23.94 -17.66 22.98
N GLN A 562 -24.71 -18.75 22.94
CA GLN A 562 -25.36 -19.33 24.13
C GLN A 562 -24.36 -19.94 25.13
N ILE A 563 -23.29 -20.60 24.67
CA ILE A 563 -22.30 -21.28 25.52
C ILE A 563 -21.27 -20.31 26.10
N MET A 564 -20.82 -19.31 25.35
CA MET A 564 -19.80 -18.35 25.80
C MET A 564 -20.36 -17.21 26.67
N GLY A 565 -21.66 -17.19 26.95
CA GLY A 565 -22.29 -16.15 27.77
C GLY A 565 -22.12 -14.74 27.19
N SER A 566 -21.95 -14.60 25.88
CA SER A 566 -21.70 -13.31 25.24
C SER A 566 -23.00 -12.53 25.10
N THR A 567 -23.42 -11.91 26.20
CA THR A 567 -24.15 -10.63 26.06
C THR A 567 -23.24 -9.74 25.21
N PRO A 568 -23.70 -9.19 24.07
CA PRO A 568 -22.88 -8.26 23.30
C PRO A 568 -22.34 -7.21 24.27
N VAL A 569 -21.02 -7.10 24.37
CA VAL A 569 -20.39 -6.06 25.18
C VAL A 569 -20.83 -4.73 24.58
N GLU A 570 -21.73 -4.01 25.25
CA GLU A 570 -22.20 -2.70 24.80
C GLU A 570 -21.04 -1.70 24.80
N GLU A 571 -20.17 -1.80 25.81
CA GLU A 571 -18.97 -0.98 25.98
C GLU A 571 -17.75 -1.80 26.42
N GLU A 572 -16.64 -1.68 25.67
CA GLU A 572 -15.38 -2.34 26.02
C GLU A 572 -14.86 -1.81 27.38
N PRO A 573 -14.58 -2.67 28.37
CA PRO A 573 -14.33 -2.24 29.75
C PRO A 573 -13.05 -1.40 29.95
N LEU A 574 -12.01 -1.60 29.14
CA LEU A 574 -10.73 -0.89 29.21
C LEU A 574 -10.66 0.26 28.19
N TYR A 575 -11.21 0.07 27.01
CA TYR A 575 -11.08 0.90 25.83
C TYR A 575 -12.27 1.86 25.66
N GLY A 576 -13.43 1.54 26.25
CA GLY A 576 -14.68 2.29 26.10
C GLY A 576 -15.23 2.24 24.67
N LEU A 577 -16.27 3.04 24.40
CA LEU A 577 -16.88 3.14 23.06
C LEU A 577 -15.91 3.63 21.98
N THR A 578 -14.93 4.45 22.35
CA THR A 578 -14.04 5.15 21.41
C THR A 578 -12.65 4.54 21.33
N TYR A 579 -12.35 3.47 22.04
CA TYR A 579 -10.99 2.92 22.11
C TYR A 579 -9.93 3.99 22.43
N LEU A 580 -8.67 3.76 22.07
CA LEU A 580 -7.63 4.77 22.27
C LEU A 580 -7.70 5.87 21.20
N PRO A 581 -7.17 7.08 21.48
CA PRO A 581 -6.98 8.11 20.46
C PRO A 581 -6.06 7.64 19.33
N ARG A 582 -5.07 6.79 19.65
CA ARG A 582 -4.12 6.24 18.68
C ARG A 582 -3.45 4.96 19.17
N LYS A 583 -2.75 4.27 18.27
CA LYS A 583 -1.95 3.06 18.55
C LYS A 583 -1.09 3.19 19.83
N PHE A 584 -1.14 2.18 20.68
CA PHE A 584 -0.35 2.07 21.91
C PHE A 584 0.68 0.94 21.77
N LYS A 585 1.93 1.21 22.16
CA LYS A 585 3.06 0.28 21.95
C LYS A 585 3.74 0.02 23.28
N VAL A 586 4.01 -1.26 23.55
CA VAL A 586 4.69 -1.71 24.78
C VAL A 586 5.94 -2.51 24.43
N ALA A 587 6.97 -2.40 25.25
CA ALA A 587 8.16 -3.22 25.16
C ALA A 587 8.74 -3.58 26.53
N VAL A 588 9.30 -4.77 26.64
CA VAL A 588 10.06 -5.25 27.80
C VAL A 588 11.51 -5.45 27.38
N ALA A 589 12.45 -4.76 28.02
CA ALA A 589 13.88 -4.89 27.74
C ALA A 589 14.56 -5.67 28.87
N ILE A 590 15.52 -6.53 28.50
CA ILE A 590 16.35 -7.28 29.44
C ILE A 590 17.81 -6.80 29.27
N PRO A 591 18.29 -5.89 30.15
CA PRO A 591 19.68 -5.45 30.15
C PRO A 591 20.67 -6.61 30.23
N PRO A 592 21.84 -6.52 29.54
CA PRO A 592 22.34 -5.32 28.85
C PRO A 592 21.82 -5.11 27.43
N SER A 593 20.80 -5.85 26.97
CA SER A 593 20.21 -5.70 25.64
C SER A 593 19.08 -4.67 25.58
N ASN A 594 19.07 -3.89 24.51
CA ASN A 594 17.95 -3.03 24.08
C ASN A 594 17.53 -3.32 22.63
N ASP A 595 17.60 -4.59 22.22
CA ASP A 595 17.15 -5.06 20.91
C ASP A 595 15.71 -4.67 20.59
N VAL A 596 14.87 -4.48 21.61
CA VAL A 596 13.47 -4.02 21.46
C VAL A 596 13.32 -2.53 21.16
N ASP A 597 14.40 -1.73 21.19
CA ASP A 597 14.39 -0.26 21.12
C ASP A 597 13.35 0.35 22.09
N LEU A 598 13.50 0.04 23.38
CA LEU A 598 12.54 0.35 24.45
C LEU A 598 12.03 1.80 24.40
N PHE A 599 12.94 2.75 24.23
CA PHE A 599 12.64 4.18 24.29
C PHE A 599 11.76 4.68 23.13
N ALA A 600 11.47 3.84 22.12
CA ALA A 600 10.59 4.17 21.00
C ALA A 600 9.08 3.91 21.27
N HIS A 601 8.72 3.41 22.46
CA HIS A 601 7.38 2.88 22.76
C HIS A 601 6.60 3.72 23.77
N CYS A 602 5.27 3.57 23.77
CA CYS A 602 4.39 4.36 24.63
C CYS A 602 4.60 4.03 26.11
N ALA A 603 4.76 2.73 26.40
CA ALA A 603 5.13 2.20 27.71
C ALA A 603 6.31 1.24 27.53
N GLY A 604 7.19 1.18 28.52
CA GLY A 604 8.31 0.26 28.52
C GLY A 604 8.64 -0.24 29.93
N PHE A 605 9.19 -1.45 30.00
CA PHE A 605 9.56 -2.13 31.23
C PHE A 605 11.00 -2.65 31.12
N ILE A 606 11.90 -2.13 31.94
CA ILE A 606 13.31 -2.55 31.97
C ILE A 606 13.47 -3.53 33.12
N ALA A 607 13.76 -4.79 32.82
CA ALA A 607 13.97 -5.81 33.84
C ALA A 607 15.16 -5.44 34.74
N ILE A 608 14.94 -5.43 36.06
CA ILE A 608 16.00 -5.21 37.05
C ILE A 608 16.33 -6.55 37.68
N ILE A 609 17.52 -7.05 37.35
CA ILE A 609 18.01 -8.36 37.77
C ILE A 609 19.12 -8.16 38.80
N GLN A 610 18.96 -8.77 39.97
CA GLN A 610 19.98 -8.79 41.02
C GLN A 610 20.22 -10.23 41.47
N ASN A 611 21.48 -10.64 41.53
CA ASN A 611 21.87 -12.00 41.93
C ASN A 611 21.12 -13.11 41.18
N GLY A 612 20.90 -12.91 39.87
CA GLY A 612 20.19 -13.87 39.01
C GLY A 612 18.68 -13.96 39.23
N LYS A 613 18.06 -13.00 39.93
CA LYS A 613 16.60 -12.95 40.17
C LYS A 613 16.00 -11.64 39.67
N LEU A 614 14.77 -11.72 39.14
CA LEU A 614 13.99 -10.55 38.77
C LEU A 614 13.50 -9.83 40.04
N LEU A 615 13.89 -8.57 40.22
CA LEU A 615 13.35 -7.73 41.30
C LEU A 615 12.06 -7.03 40.90
N GLY A 616 11.91 -6.69 39.62
CA GLY A 616 10.84 -5.85 39.08
C GLY A 616 11.31 -5.11 37.84
N PHE A 617 10.62 -4.02 37.52
CA PHE A 617 10.83 -3.28 36.29
C PHE A 617 10.96 -1.78 36.55
N ASN A 618 11.97 -1.13 35.96
CA ASN A 618 11.85 0.31 35.74
C ASN A 618 10.82 0.56 34.63
N VAL A 619 10.01 1.61 34.80
CA VAL A 619 8.90 1.94 33.93
C VAL A 619 9.26 3.16 33.08
N THR A 620 9.03 3.07 31.77
CA THR A 620 9.23 4.20 30.85
C THR A 620 7.94 4.61 30.14
N VAL A 621 7.74 5.91 29.86
CA VAL A 621 6.56 6.42 29.16
C VAL A 621 6.90 7.46 28.08
N GLY A 622 6.05 7.58 27.06
CA GLY A 622 6.10 8.73 26.14
C GLY A 622 7.04 8.60 24.94
N GLY A 623 7.42 7.39 24.53
CA GLY A 623 8.20 7.16 23.31
C GLY A 623 7.35 7.14 22.02
N GLY A 624 7.93 7.60 20.91
CA GLY A 624 7.33 7.42 19.59
C GLY A 624 8.00 8.18 18.45
N LEU A 625 8.27 7.47 17.34
CA LEU A 625 9.13 7.99 16.27
C LEU A 625 8.42 8.64 15.07
N GLY A 626 7.10 8.49 14.95
CA GLY A 626 6.37 8.99 13.77
C GLY A 626 6.19 10.51 13.81
N PHE A 627 6.45 11.17 12.69
CA PHE A 627 6.22 12.60 12.48
C PHE A 627 5.71 12.84 11.05
N THR A 628 5.44 14.10 10.70
CA THR A 628 5.07 14.51 9.34
C THR A 628 6.14 15.48 8.83
N HIS A 629 6.61 15.28 7.59
CA HIS A 629 7.57 16.21 6.97
C HIS A 629 7.03 17.63 7.03
N ASN A 630 7.92 18.58 7.33
CA ASN A 630 7.63 20.02 7.43
C ASN A 630 6.57 20.44 8.47
N ASN A 631 6.06 19.52 9.31
CA ASN A 631 5.13 19.85 10.37
C ASN A 631 5.86 19.93 11.72
N GLN A 632 6.18 21.16 12.11
CA GLN A 632 6.95 21.44 13.33
C GLN A 632 6.24 21.01 14.63
N LYS A 633 4.92 20.82 14.59
CA LYS A 633 4.13 20.30 15.72
C LYS A 633 4.28 18.79 15.91
N THR A 634 5.03 18.11 15.04
CA THR A 634 5.24 16.65 15.12
C THR A 634 6.71 16.29 15.08
N HIS A 635 7.18 15.40 15.94
CA HIS A 635 8.61 15.06 16.01
C HIS A 635 8.81 13.70 16.71
N PRO A 636 9.90 12.95 16.45
CA PRO A 636 10.22 11.74 17.20
C PRO A 636 10.60 12.06 18.65
N ARG A 637 10.19 11.21 19.60
CA ARG A 637 10.46 11.38 21.03
C ARG A 637 10.92 10.05 21.65
N LEU A 638 11.92 10.10 22.54
CA LEU A 638 12.32 8.98 23.39
C LEU A 638 11.48 8.96 24.67
N ALA A 639 11.28 7.78 25.26
CA ALA A 639 10.53 7.62 26.51
C ALA A 639 11.33 8.07 27.74
N ASP A 640 10.66 8.60 28.75
CA ASP A 640 11.25 8.96 30.05
C ASP A 640 11.10 7.80 31.04
N VAL A 641 12.06 7.62 31.93
CA VAL A 641 11.95 6.68 33.06
C VAL A 641 11.22 7.37 34.21
N ILE A 642 10.08 6.83 34.65
CA ILE A 642 9.22 7.48 35.67
C ILE A 642 9.28 6.82 37.06
N GLY A 643 9.81 5.60 37.16
CA GLY A 643 9.93 4.90 38.43
C GLY A 643 10.17 3.41 38.28
N PHE A 644 9.90 2.66 39.34
CA PHE A 644 10.03 1.21 39.44
C PHE A 644 8.76 0.58 40.00
N CYS A 645 8.38 -0.59 39.47
CA CYS A 645 7.29 -1.41 39.98
C CYS A 645 7.74 -2.86 40.20
N LYS A 646 7.02 -3.58 41.08
CA LYS A 646 7.26 -5.02 41.28
C LYS A 646 6.76 -5.81 40.06
N PRO A 647 7.22 -7.06 39.86
CA PRO A 647 6.86 -7.83 38.68
C PRO A 647 5.35 -8.01 38.49
N GLY A 648 4.62 -8.40 39.54
CA GLY A 648 3.18 -8.61 39.50
C GLY A 648 2.35 -7.34 39.25
N ASP A 649 2.92 -6.15 39.48
CA ASP A 649 2.24 -4.87 39.29
C ASP A 649 2.31 -4.39 37.83
N ALA A 650 3.20 -4.96 37.01
CA ALA A 650 3.53 -4.43 35.68
C ALA A 650 2.32 -4.33 34.74
N LYS A 651 1.38 -5.29 34.80
CA LYS A 651 0.14 -5.25 34.00
C LYS A 651 -0.80 -4.11 34.41
N TYR A 652 -0.91 -3.83 35.71
CA TYR A 652 -1.73 -2.74 36.24
C TYR A 652 -1.08 -1.37 35.95
N VAL A 653 0.25 -1.30 36.04
CA VAL A 653 1.00 -0.11 35.61
C VAL A 653 0.77 0.16 34.12
N CYS A 654 0.84 -0.87 33.27
CA CYS A 654 0.56 -0.73 31.84
C CYS A 654 -0.89 -0.29 31.57
N GLU A 655 -1.85 -0.85 32.29
CA GLU A 655 -3.27 -0.45 32.24
C GLU A 655 -3.44 1.03 32.58
N CYS A 656 -2.81 1.49 33.66
CA CYS A 656 -2.89 2.89 34.08
C CYS A 656 -2.26 3.82 33.05
N ILE A 657 -1.09 3.49 32.48
CA ILE A 657 -0.49 4.28 31.39
C ILE A 657 -1.42 4.32 30.17
N LEU A 658 -2.07 3.20 29.83
CA LEU A 658 -3.01 3.09 28.72
C LEU A 658 -4.27 3.94 28.96
N THR A 659 -4.83 3.92 30.18
CA THR A 659 -6.03 4.69 30.52
C THR A 659 -5.75 6.19 30.65
N VAL A 660 -4.57 6.60 31.14
CA VAL A 660 -4.12 8.00 31.04
C VAL A 660 -4.13 8.45 29.58
N ALA A 661 -3.56 7.65 28.69
CA ALA A 661 -3.55 7.94 27.26
C ALA A 661 -4.95 7.95 26.62
N ARG A 662 -5.86 7.10 27.11
CA ARG A 662 -7.26 7.04 26.67
C ARG A 662 -8.02 8.32 27.04
N ASP A 663 -7.82 8.79 28.26
CA ASP A 663 -8.62 9.84 28.88
C ASP A 663 -8.08 11.24 28.54
N PHE A 664 -6.76 11.40 28.44
CA PHE A 664 -6.11 12.71 28.22
C PHE A 664 -5.45 12.88 26.84
N GLY A 665 -5.43 11.83 26.02
CA GLY A 665 -4.85 11.92 24.67
C GLY A 665 -5.73 12.72 23.71
N ASP A 666 -5.10 13.55 22.88
CA ASP A 666 -5.80 14.37 21.88
C ASP A 666 -6.61 13.51 20.89
N ARG A 667 -7.91 13.80 20.76
CA ARG A 667 -8.83 13.16 19.81
C ARG A 667 -9.26 14.09 18.67
N THR A 668 -8.86 15.36 18.72
CA THR A 668 -9.11 16.36 17.67
C THR A 668 -8.06 16.26 16.56
N GLY A 669 -6.77 16.07 16.90
CA GLY A 669 -5.68 15.93 15.94
C GLY A 669 -5.01 14.56 15.96
N ARG A 670 -5.30 13.68 14.98
CA ARG A 670 -4.65 12.34 14.92
C ARG A 670 -3.13 12.36 14.80
N LYS A 671 -2.54 13.43 14.25
CA LYS A 671 -1.08 13.63 14.17
C LYS A 671 -0.46 13.90 15.56
N HIS A 672 -1.27 14.35 16.52
CA HIS A 672 -0.92 14.69 17.90
C HIS A 672 -1.49 13.71 18.95
N ALA A 673 -2.31 12.74 18.53
CA ALA A 673 -2.99 11.77 19.41
C ALA A 673 -2.11 10.68 20.08
N ARG A 674 -0.78 10.72 19.98
CA ARG A 674 0.10 9.68 20.55
C ARG A 674 0.53 10.05 21.97
N VAL A 675 0.68 9.06 22.85
CA VAL A 675 1.14 9.19 24.25
C VAL A 675 2.33 10.13 24.43
N LYS A 676 3.28 10.13 23.49
CA LYS A 676 4.43 11.04 23.52
C LYS A 676 4.06 12.51 23.65
N TYR A 677 2.99 12.95 22.99
CA TYR A 677 2.53 14.33 23.03
C TYR A 677 1.76 14.60 24.32
N THR A 678 0.96 13.65 24.81
CA THR A 678 0.37 13.76 26.16
C THR A 678 1.43 13.91 27.25
N VAL A 679 2.50 13.11 27.21
CA VAL A 679 3.63 13.25 28.16
C VAL A 679 4.34 14.59 27.97
N GLU A 680 4.38 15.10 26.75
CA GLU A 680 5.07 16.34 26.43
C GLU A 680 4.29 17.59 26.82
N ASP A 681 2.99 17.61 26.57
CA ASP A 681 2.10 18.74 26.87
C ASP A 681 1.97 18.95 28.38
N TYR A 682 1.81 17.85 29.12
CA TYR A 682 1.57 17.90 30.56
C TYR A 682 2.83 17.68 31.41
N GLY A 683 3.88 17.05 30.84
CA GLY A 683 5.11 16.69 31.55
C GLY A 683 5.11 15.26 32.09
N ALA A 684 6.31 14.66 32.18
CA ALA A 684 6.50 13.28 32.64
C ALA A 684 6.13 13.07 34.12
N GLU A 685 6.42 14.04 34.99
CA GLU A 685 6.03 13.98 36.40
C GLU A 685 4.51 14.05 36.58
N TRP A 686 3.82 14.94 35.86
CA TRP A 686 2.36 14.97 35.85
C TRP A 686 1.79 13.63 35.36
N PHE A 687 2.35 13.09 34.27
CA PHE A 687 1.88 11.82 33.73
C PHE A 687 2.07 10.69 34.75
N LYS A 688 3.19 10.67 35.47
CA LYS A 688 3.45 9.75 36.58
C LYS A 688 2.41 9.91 37.69
N GLU A 689 2.09 11.13 38.12
CA GLU A 689 1.06 11.38 39.14
C GLU A 689 -0.31 10.82 38.71
N GLN A 690 -0.69 10.99 37.44
CA GLN A 690 -1.93 10.42 36.89
C GLN A 690 -1.94 8.89 36.83
N VAL A 691 -0.76 8.27 36.71
CA VAL A 691 -0.59 6.81 36.79
C VAL A 691 -0.69 6.35 38.25
N GLU A 692 0.02 7.00 39.16
CA GLU A 692 0.04 6.65 40.60
C GLU A 692 -1.33 6.82 41.27
N ASP A 693 -2.08 7.87 40.91
CA ASP A 693 -3.45 8.11 41.40
C ASP A 693 -4.38 6.95 41.02
N ARG A 694 -4.33 6.50 39.76
CA ARG A 694 -5.10 5.35 39.28
C ARG A 694 -4.65 4.02 39.88
N LEU A 695 -3.35 3.86 40.16
CA LEU A 695 -2.79 2.65 40.78
C LEU A 695 -3.16 2.52 42.26
N GLY A 696 -3.36 3.65 42.95
CA GLY A 696 -3.53 3.69 44.41
C GLY A 696 -2.22 3.49 45.19
N PHE A 697 -1.07 3.49 44.52
CA PHE A 697 0.25 3.46 45.15
C PHE A 697 1.29 4.21 44.31
N LYS A 698 2.38 4.63 44.96
CA LYS A 698 3.50 5.32 44.30
C LYS A 698 4.52 4.35 43.71
N LEU A 699 5.04 4.67 42.54
CA LEU A 699 6.17 3.96 41.96
C LEU A 699 7.43 4.23 42.81
N GLU A 700 8.23 3.19 43.04
CA GLU A 700 9.52 3.37 43.71
C GLU A 700 10.48 4.17 42.81
N PRO A 701 11.55 4.78 43.37
CA PRO A 701 12.63 5.32 42.56
C PRO A 701 13.21 4.29 41.60
N ALA A 702 13.50 4.72 40.36
CA ALA A 702 14.10 3.86 39.35
C ALA A 702 15.43 3.27 39.86
N LYS A 703 15.65 1.98 39.59
CA LYS A 703 16.86 1.26 40.00
C LYS A 703 17.94 1.34 38.92
N PRO A 704 19.24 1.20 39.26
CA PRO A 704 20.31 1.24 38.26
C PRO A 704 20.20 0.12 37.20
N TYR A 705 20.52 0.45 35.95
CA TYR A 705 20.62 -0.49 34.83
C TYR A 705 21.68 -0.01 33.84
N LYS A 706 22.17 -0.90 32.97
CA LYS A 706 23.15 -0.58 31.93
C LYS A 706 22.77 -1.28 30.64
N ILE A 707 22.72 -0.56 29.53
CA ILE A 707 22.54 -1.11 28.18
C ILE A 707 23.89 -1.06 27.48
N GLU A 708 24.26 -2.14 26.80
CA GLU A 708 25.54 -2.26 26.09
C GLU A 708 25.35 -2.51 24.58
N HIS A 709 24.21 -3.06 24.17
CA HIS A 709 23.95 -3.33 22.76
C HIS A 709 22.46 -3.39 22.44
N ARG A 710 22.12 -3.26 21.15
CA ARG A 710 20.77 -3.47 20.61
C ARG A 710 20.70 -4.37 19.38
N GLY A 711 21.84 -4.94 18.99
CA GLY A 711 21.93 -5.89 17.89
C GLY A 711 21.40 -7.27 18.28
N ASP A 712 21.02 -8.05 17.28
CA ASP A 712 20.56 -9.42 17.46
C ASP A 712 21.72 -10.37 17.82
N LEU A 713 21.36 -11.56 18.32
CA LEU A 713 22.28 -12.69 18.36
C LEU A 713 22.57 -13.12 16.91
N HIS A 714 23.83 -13.45 16.64
CA HIS A 714 24.23 -14.13 15.40
C HIS A 714 25.11 -15.30 15.78
N GLY A 715 24.80 -16.48 15.25
CA GLY A 715 25.53 -17.72 15.52
C GLY A 715 24.91 -18.57 16.61
N TRP A 716 25.55 -19.71 16.82
CA TRP A 716 25.18 -20.66 17.85
C TRP A 716 25.67 -20.23 19.22
N VAL A 717 24.77 -20.30 20.20
CA VAL A 717 25.09 -20.18 21.63
C VAL A 717 24.51 -21.38 22.38
N LYS A 718 25.26 -21.90 23.34
CA LYS A 718 24.81 -22.99 24.21
C LYS A 718 24.25 -22.41 25.50
N ALA A 719 23.01 -22.78 25.84
CA ALA A 719 22.37 -22.43 27.09
C ALA A 719 22.89 -23.33 28.24
N SER A 720 22.65 -22.90 29.48
CA SER A 720 23.05 -23.61 30.70
C SER A 720 22.41 -24.99 30.86
N ASP A 721 21.23 -25.20 30.26
CA ASP A 721 20.52 -26.49 30.25
C ASP A 721 21.01 -27.46 29.16
N GLY A 722 22.06 -27.09 28.43
CA GLY A 722 22.63 -27.89 27.35
C GLY A 722 21.94 -27.76 26.00
N THR A 723 20.84 -27.01 25.90
CA THR A 723 20.21 -26.69 24.61
C THR A 723 20.97 -25.59 23.87
N TRP A 724 20.72 -25.48 22.57
CA TRP A 724 21.36 -24.52 21.68
C TRP A 724 20.34 -23.52 21.16
N SER A 725 20.81 -22.30 20.93
CA SER A 725 20.08 -21.29 20.15
C SER A 725 20.95 -20.79 19.00
N CYS A 726 20.35 -20.47 17.86
CA CYS A 726 21.06 -19.95 16.69
C CYS A 726 20.42 -18.66 16.19
N GLY A 727 21.16 -17.56 16.27
CA GLY A 727 20.73 -16.29 15.70
C GLY A 727 20.96 -16.27 14.19
N LEU A 728 19.88 -16.13 13.41
CA LEU A 728 19.95 -16.02 11.96
C LEU A 728 19.95 -14.54 11.55
N LEU A 729 20.39 -14.25 10.33
CA LEU A 729 20.13 -12.97 9.65
C LEU A 729 19.21 -13.21 8.46
N ILE A 730 17.98 -12.71 8.56
CA ILE A 730 17.07 -12.60 7.43
C ILE A 730 17.14 -11.16 6.95
N PRO A 731 17.77 -10.87 5.79
CA PRO A 731 17.85 -9.52 5.27
C PRO A 731 16.48 -8.87 5.32
N ILE A 732 16.41 -7.72 6.00
CA ILE A 732 15.20 -6.89 6.12
C ILE A 732 13.94 -7.69 6.47
N GLY A 733 14.05 -8.86 7.09
CA GLY A 733 12.96 -9.74 7.50
C GLY A 733 12.07 -10.32 6.42
N ARG A 734 12.47 -10.33 5.14
CA ARG A 734 11.68 -10.98 4.09
C ARG A 734 12.06 -12.46 3.97
N VAL A 735 11.17 -13.35 4.42
CA VAL A 735 11.32 -14.80 4.28
C VAL A 735 10.69 -15.21 2.94
N LYS A 736 11.55 -15.60 2.00
CA LYS A 736 11.19 -16.03 0.63
C LYS A 736 12.21 -17.03 0.10
N GLU A 737 11.87 -17.70 -1.01
CA GLU A 737 12.80 -18.53 -1.79
C GLU A 737 13.62 -19.50 -0.89
N SER A 738 14.95 -19.48 -0.95
CA SER A 738 15.82 -20.40 -0.20
C SER A 738 15.64 -20.33 1.31
N SER A 739 15.52 -19.11 1.88
CA SER A 739 15.30 -18.92 3.31
C SER A 739 13.98 -19.53 3.78
N ARG A 740 12.91 -19.41 2.98
CA ARG A 740 11.61 -20.00 3.29
C ARG A 740 11.68 -21.53 3.33
N VAL A 741 12.27 -22.13 2.29
CA VAL A 741 12.41 -23.59 2.19
C VAL A 741 13.28 -24.13 3.33
N CYS A 742 14.39 -23.47 3.63
CA CYS A 742 15.26 -23.84 4.75
C CYS A 742 14.52 -23.83 6.08
N LEU A 743 13.84 -22.71 6.40
CA LEU A 743 13.14 -22.55 7.68
C LEU A 743 11.95 -23.50 7.80
N ARG A 744 11.26 -23.81 6.68
CA ARG A 744 10.24 -24.86 6.64
C ARG A 744 10.82 -26.24 7.00
N LYS A 745 11.95 -26.63 6.40
CA LYS A 745 12.64 -27.89 6.72
C LYS A 745 13.12 -27.94 8.17
N ILE A 746 13.65 -26.84 8.68
CA ILE A 746 14.03 -26.72 10.09
C ILE A 746 12.79 -26.90 10.99
N ALA A 747 11.65 -26.31 10.64
CA ALA A 747 10.42 -26.51 11.38
C ALA A 747 9.96 -27.97 11.34
N GLU A 748 10.08 -28.65 10.20
CA GLU A 748 9.77 -30.08 10.08
C GLU A 748 10.69 -30.95 10.96
N GLU A 749 11.96 -30.60 11.07
CA GLU A 749 12.91 -31.27 11.98
C GLU A 749 12.60 -31.05 13.47
N LEU A 750 12.00 -29.90 13.80
CA LEU A 750 11.66 -29.50 15.17
C LEU A 750 10.22 -29.86 15.58
N LYS A 751 9.41 -30.41 14.67
CA LYS A 751 8.02 -30.78 14.93
C LYS A 751 7.92 -31.88 15.98
N GLY A 752 6.90 -31.80 16.84
CA GLY A 752 6.55 -32.85 17.79
C GLY A 752 6.79 -32.48 19.25
N LYS A 753 7.31 -33.41 20.05
CA LYS A 753 7.42 -33.24 21.51
C LYS A 753 8.62 -32.38 21.94
N GLU A 754 9.55 -32.08 21.04
CA GLU A 754 10.70 -31.21 21.33
C GLU A 754 10.24 -29.74 21.40
N LYS A 755 10.72 -28.98 22.38
CA LYS A 755 10.30 -27.58 22.63
C LYS A 755 11.00 -26.55 21.71
N GLY A 756 11.53 -27.00 20.58
CA GLY A 756 12.23 -26.16 19.60
C GLY A 756 11.29 -25.17 18.91
N GLY A 757 11.79 -23.98 18.58
CA GLY A 757 10.95 -22.98 17.92
C GLY A 757 11.71 -21.80 17.35
N PHE A 758 10.96 -20.79 16.93
CA PHE A 758 11.47 -19.60 16.26
C PHE A 758 11.07 -18.37 17.07
N ARG A 759 12.01 -17.47 17.32
CA ARG A 759 11.74 -16.17 17.93
C ARG A 759 12.09 -15.05 16.97
N MET A 760 11.09 -14.29 16.54
CA MET A 760 11.30 -13.10 15.71
C MET A 760 11.91 -11.98 16.53
N THR A 761 12.82 -11.23 15.92
CA THR A 761 13.52 -10.11 16.54
C THR A 761 12.95 -8.77 16.08
N CYS A 762 13.26 -7.71 16.84
CA CYS A 762 12.89 -6.34 16.47
C CYS A 762 13.77 -5.78 15.34
N ASN A 763 14.91 -6.40 15.04
CA ASN A 763 15.76 -6.04 13.89
C ASN A 763 15.41 -6.84 12.63
N GLN A 764 14.19 -7.40 12.59
CA GLN A 764 13.64 -8.09 11.42
C GLN A 764 14.39 -9.37 11.08
N SER A 765 14.88 -10.09 12.09
CA SER A 765 15.47 -11.40 11.93
C SER A 765 14.79 -12.41 12.86
N LEU A 766 15.41 -13.58 13.06
CA LEU A 766 14.93 -14.58 14.00
C LEU A 766 16.06 -15.33 14.71
N VAL A 767 15.73 -15.88 15.87
CA VAL A 767 16.55 -16.81 16.64
C VAL A 767 15.86 -18.16 16.67
N LEU A 768 16.57 -19.23 16.33
CA LEU A 768 16.15 -20.60 16.61
C LEU A 768 16.43 -20.89 18.07
N GLU A 769 15.45 -21.38 18.82
CA GLU A 769 15.57 -21.63 20.27
C GLU A 769 15.34 -23.10 20.63
N ASN A 770 15.90 -23.51 21.77
CA ASN A 770 15.71 -24.84 22.37
C ASN A 770 16.10 -26.01 21.47
N ILE A 771 17.19 -25.86 20.72
CA ILE A 771 17.69 -26.88 19.81
C ILE A 771 18.50 -27.92 20.61
N SER A 772 18.15 -29.20 20.50
CA SER A 772 18.91 -30.25 21.17
C SER A 772 20.30 -30.44 20.54
N GLU A 773 21.26 -30.96 21.30
CA GLU A 773 22.62 -31.26 20.80
C GLU A 773 22.58 -32.17 19.57
N ALA A 774 21.64 -33.12 19.51
CA ALA A 774 21.45 -34.04 18.40
C ALA A 774 20.94 -33.36 17.12
N LYS A 775 20.08 -32.33 17.25
CA LYS A 775 19.50 -31.62 16.10
C LYS A 775 20.40 -30.53 15.53
N ARG A 776 21.32 -29.98 16.34
CA ARG A 776 22.26 -28.93 15.92
C ARG A 776 22.99 -29.23 14.60
N PRO A 777 23.66 -30.39 14.40
CA PRO A 777 24.37 -30.66 13.15
C PRO A 777 23.44 -30.79 11.94
N ILE A 778 22.20 -31.26 12.13
CA ILE A 778 21.18 -31.35 11.08
C ILE A 778 20.76 -29.96 10.62
N ILE A 779 20.47 -29.07 11.59
CA ILE A 779 20.09 -27.69 11.30
C ILE A 779 21.25 -26.93 10.66
N GLN A 780 22.48 -27.12 11.15
CA GLN A 780 23.67 -26.52 10.53
C GLN A 780 23.77 -26.90 9.05
N LYS A 781 23.60 -28.18 8.70
CA LYS A 781 23.60 -28.65 7.31
C LYS A 781 22.53 -27.95 6.46
N LEU A 782 21.32 -27.75 7.00
CA LEU A 782 20.25 -27.03 6.29
C LEU A 782 20.60 -25.54 6.11
N LEU A 783 21.16 -24.88 7.12
CA LEU A 783 21.58 -23.49 7.00
C LEU A 783 22.65 -23.32 5.92
N ASP A 784 23.61 -24.25 5.85
CA ASP A 784 24.68 -24.25 4.84
C ASP A 784 24.16 -24.57 3.44
N GLU A 785 23.31 -25.59 3.28
CA GLU A 785 22.72 -26.01 2.00
C GLU A 785 21.92 -24.88 1.34
N TYR A 786 21.12 -24.15 2.13
CA TYR A 786 20.26 -23.07 1.64
C TYR A 786 20.90 -21.67 1.75
N LYS A 787 22.16 -21.59 2.20
CA LYS A 787 22.93 -20.35 2.38
C LYS A 787 22.20 -19.32 3.25
N VAL A 788 21.54 -19.77 4.31
CA VAL A 788 20.91 -18.88 5.29
C VAL A 788 21.99 -18.31 6.19
N MET A 789 22.11 -16.98 6.19
CA MET A 789 23.13 -16.29 6.98
C MET A 789 22.88 -16.50 8.47
N HIS A 790 23.89 -16.96 9.20
CA HIS A 790 23.73 -17.33 10.60
C HIS A 790 25.01 -17.20 11.44
N SER A 791 26.20 -16.98 10.88
CA SER A 791 27.44 -16.88 11.66
C SER A 791 27.99 -15.44 11.64
N LYS A 792 28.79 -15.07 12.65
CA LYS A 792 29.56 -13.82 12.66
C LYS A 792 30.83 -13.89 11.80
N GLU A 793 31.32 -15.10 11.57
CA GLU A 793 32.67 -15.38 11.06
C GLU A 793 32.68 -15.66 9.55
N THR A 794 31.51 -15.88 8.95
CA THR A 794 31.36 -16.15 7.53
C THR A 794 30.37 -15.16 6.91
N THR A 795 30.92 -14.23 6.11
CA THR A 795 30.28 -13.45 5.02
C THR A 795 29.34 -12.26 5.30
N VAL A 796 29.09 -11.84 6.54
CA VAL A 796 28.15 -10.72 6.81
C VAL A 796 28.85 -9.50 7.43
N SER A 797 28.76 -8.33 6.80
CA SER A 797 29.32 -7.07 7.30
C SER A 797 28.60 -6.54 8.55
N GLY A 798 29.23 -5.63 9.29
CA GLY A 798 28.61 -4.96 10.44
C GLY A 798 27.42 -4.07 10.06
N LEU A 799 27.43 -3.44 8.88
CA LEU A 799 26.27 -2.71 8.35
C LEU A 799 25.08 -3.65 8.12
N ARG A 800 25.32 -4.79 7.49
CA ARG A 800 24.28 -5.76 7.13
C ARG A 800 23.64 -6.43 8.33
N ARG A 801 24.40 -6.66 9.41
CA ARG A 801 23.87 -7.14 10.70
C ARG A 801 22.93 -6.14 11.38
N ASN A 802 23.12 -4.84 11.12
CA ASN A 802 22.40 -3.77 11.80
C ASN A 802 21.44 -3.00 10.87
N MET A 803 21.15 -3.54 9.68
CA MET A 803 20.24 -2.91 8.73
C MET A 803 18.77 -3.21 9.04
N VAL A 804 17.91 -2.19 9.03
CA VAL A 804 16.45 -2.34 9.18
C VAL A 804 15.72 -1.46 8.18
N ALA A 805 14.74 -2.01 7.47
CA ALA A 805 13.91 -1.27 6.52
C ALA A 805 12.42 -1.50 6.74
N CYS A 806 11.57 -0.49 6.55
CA CYS A 806 10.13 -0.73 6.47
C CYS A 806 9.73 -1.32 5.10
N VAL A 807 8.54 -1.91 5.00
CA VAL A 807 8.02 -2.44 3.72
C VAL A 807 8.05 -1.40 2.60
N ALA A 808 7.52 -0.20 2.86
CA ALA A 808 7.37 0.85 1.85
C ALA A 808 6.64 0.35 0.59
N LEU A 809 7.11 0.72 -0.60
CA LEU A 809 6.56 0.27 -1.87
C LEU A 809 6.73 -1.26 -2.05
N PRO A 810 5.83 -1.92 -2.79
CA PRO A 810 4.69 -1.35 -3.51
C PRO A 810 3.40 -1.28 -2.68
N THR A 811 3.33 -1.98 -1.55
CA THR A 811 2.04 -2.18 -0.85
C THR A 811 1.71 -1.13 0.21
N CYS A 812 2.69 -0.36 0.70
CA CYS A 812 2.41 0.68 1.69
C CYS A 812 1.74 1.89 1.00
N PRO A 813 0.51 2.27 1.39
CA PRO A 813 -0.18 3.41 0.80
C PRO A 813 0.45 4.76 1.19
N LEU A 814 1.33 4.77 2.21
CA LEU A 814 1.94 5.99 2.75
C LEU A 814 3.37 6.22 2.26
N ALA A 815 3.94 5.33 1.47
CA ALA A 815 5.34 5.41 1.06
C ALA A 815 5.56 6.50 -0.01
N PHE A 816 6.58 7.34 0.18
CA PHE A 816 7.06 8.32 -0.80
C PHE A 816 8.25 7.78 -1.61
N ALA A 817 9.06 6.91 -1.00
CA ALA A 817 10.24 6.29 -1.60
C ALA A 817 10.32 4.80 -1.25
N GLU A 818 11.22 4.08 -1.92
CA GLU A 818 11.59 2.71 -1.59
C GLU A 818 12.21 2.59 -0.20
N ALA A 819 12.16 1.40 0.39
CA ALA A 819 12.95 1.09 1.58
C ALA A 819 13.40 -0.37 1.60
N GLU A 820 12.46 -1.31 1.72
CA GLU A 820 12.77 -2.74 1.75
C GLU A 820 13.54 -3.17 0.48
N ARG A 821 13.04 -2.81 -0.70
CA ARG A 821 13.67 -3.20 -1.98
C ARG A 821 15.02 -2.53 -2.24
N TYR A 822 15.32 -1.43 -1.54
CA TYR A 822 16.46 -0.56 -1.85
C TYR A 822 17.60 -0.64 -0.83
N LEU A 823 17.31 -0.70 0.48
CA LEU A 823 18.36 -0.67 1.49
C LEU A 823 19.45 -1.75 1.29
N PRO A 824 19.15 -3.00 0.90
CA PRO A 824 20.19 -4.01 0.67
C PRO A 824 21.21 -3.63 -0.41
N THR A 825 20.78 -3.02 -1.51
CA THR A 825 21.69 -2.63 -2.61
C THR A 825 22.51 -1.39 -2.23
N LEU A 826 21.93 -0.45 -1.48
CA LEU A 826 22.68 0.67 -0.91
C LEU A 826 23.74 0.17 0.09
N VAL A 827 23.39 -0.79 0.95
CA VAL A 827 24.34 -1.40 1.91
C VAL A 827 25.47 -2.09 1.17
N GLU A 828 25.21 -2.81 0.09
CA GLU A 828 26.27 -3.43 -0.74
C GLU A 828 27.28 -2.40 -1.28
N ARG A 829 26.81 -1.23 -1.75
CA ARG A 829 27.71 -0.14 -2.17
C ARG A 829 28.51 0.44 -0.99
N LEU A 830 27.88 0.60 0.17
CA LEU A 830 28.53 1.12 1.38
C LEU A 830 29.53 0.11 1.99
N GLU A 831 29.29 -1.19 1.85
CA GLU A 831 30.19 -2.25 2.28
C GLU A 831 31.55 -2.11 1.60
N ALA A 832 31.59 -1.90 0.27
CA ALA A 832 32.82 -1.66 -0.47
C ALA A 832 33.63 -0.47 0.08
N VAL A 833 32.94 0.59 0.52
CA VAL A 833 33.56 1.76 1.15
C VAL A 833 34.10 1.42 2.53
N THR A 834 33.32 0.74 3.37
CA THR A 834 33.76 0.35 4.72
C THR A 834 34.90 -0.66 4.70
N ASP A 835 34.90 -1.60 3.75
CA ASP A 835 35.97 -2.58 3.57
C ASP A 835 37.29 -1.92 3.19
N ALA A 836 37.25 -0.94 2.27
CA ALA A 836 38.43 -0.20 1.83
C ALA A 836 39.14 0.57 2.97
N VAL A 837 38.43 0.86 4.06
CA VAL A 837 38.98 1.56 5.23
C VAL A 837 39.07 0.68 6.48
N GLY A 838 38.89 -0.64 6.34
CA GLY A 838 39.02 -1.61 7.45
C GLY A 838 37.86 -1.60 8.45
N LEU A 839 36.69 -1.10 8.06
CA LEU A 839 35.47 -1.03 8.87
C LEU A 839 34.43 -2.11 8.53
N GLY A 840 34.71 -3.05 7.63
CA GLY A 840 33.75 -4.06 7.17
C GLY A 840 33.05 -4.87 8.26
N GLN A 841 33.72 -5.08 9.39
CA GLN A 841 33.17 -5.79 10.55
C GLN A 841 32.66 -4.89 11.68
N GLU A 842 32.79 -3.57 11.55
CA GLU A 842 32.31 -2.63 12.56
C GLU A 842 30.78 -2.55 12.51
N ASP A 843 30.14 -2.81 13.65
CA ASP A 843 28.70 -2.69 13.77
C ASP A 843 28.30 -1.20 13.74
N ILE A 844 27.68 -0.80 12.62
CA ILE A 844 27.13 0.53 12.41
C ILE A 844 25.64 0.39 12.09
N VAL A 845 24.81 1.04 12.90
CA VAL A 845 23.36 0.97 12.79
C VAL A 845 22.86 1.81 11.63
N ILE A 846 22.34 1.13 10.60
CA ILE A 846 21.77 1.75 9.40
C ILE A 846 20.28 1.42 9.27
N ARG A 847 19.40 2.40 9.09
CA ARG A 847 17.96 2.15 9.02
C ARG A 847 17.27 3.03 7.99
N MET A 848 16.25 2.49 7.32
CA MET A 848 15.53 3.17 6.24
C MET A 848 14.02 3.06 6.37
N THR A 849 13.32 4.11 5.99
CA THR A 849 11.87 4.11 5.86
C THR A 849 11.43 4.91 4.64
N GLY A 850 10.34 4.50 3.97
CA GLY A 850 9.83 5.20 2.80
C GLY A 850 9.02 6.48 3.09
N CYS A 851 8.72 6.81 4.35
CA CYS A 851 7.92 7.99 4.73
C CYS A 851 8.14 8.37 6.22
N PRO A 852 7.77 9.58 6.69
CA PRO A 852 8.09 10.05 8.04
C PRO A 852 7.33 9.36 9.19
N ASN A 853 6.47 8.37 8.89
CA ASN A 853 5.89 7.48 9.91
C ASN A 853 6.94 6.64 10.67
N SER A 854 8.17 6.53 10.14
CA SER A 854 9.34 5.99 10.86
C SER A 854 9.18 4.52 11.28
N CYS A 855 8.55 3.69 10.42
CA CYS A 855 8.31 2.26 10.70
C CYS A 855 9.60 1.44 10.83
N GLY A 856 10.65 1.83 10.10
CA GLY A 856 12.00 1.25 10.16
C GLY A 856 12.85 1.80 11.31
N ARG A 857 12.31 2.70 12.14
CA ARG A 857 13.01 3.36 13.26
C ARG A 857 14.32 4.12 12.89
N PRO A 858 14.39 4.84 11.74
CA PRO A 858 15.59 5.57 11.34
C PRO A 858 15.99 6.70 12.28
N SER A 859 15.06 7.33 13.00
CA SER A 859 15.39 8.45 13.92
C SER A 859 16.28 8.05 15.11
N MET A 860 16.44 6.73 15.34
CA MET A 860 17.31 6.16 16.36
C MET A 860 18.51 5.44 15.73
N ALA A 861 18.84 5.67 14.47
CA ALA A 861 19.95 5.01 13.79
C ALA A 861 21.17 5.92 13.70
N GLU A 862 22.37 5.36 13.83
CA GLU A 862 23.61 6.11 13.60
C GLU A 862 23.62 6.69 12.17
N ILE A 863 23.06 5.93 11.20
CA ILE A 863 22.72 6.37 9.85
C ILE A 863 21.23 6.09 9.57
N GLY A 864 20.42 7.14 9.46
CA GLY A 864 18.98 7.05 9.22
C GLY A 864 18.56 7.65 7.88
N PHE A 865 17.71 6.96 7.13
CA PHE A 865 17.12 7.45 5.87
C PHE A 865 15.59 7.51 5.95
N ILE A 866 15.02 8.66 5.59
CA ILE A 866 13.57 8.90 5.57
C ILE A 866 13.15 9.41 4.19
N GLY A 867 12.37 8.61 3.46
CA GLY A 867 11.93 8.93 2.10
C GLY A 867 11.17 10.25 2.02
N LYS A 868 11.49 11.03 0.98
CA LYS A 868 10.90 12.35 0.70
C LYS A 868 10.17 12.37 -0.64
N ALA A 869 10.74 11.73 -1.66
CA ALA A 869 10.14 11.49 -2.97
C ALA A 869 10.77 10.22 -3.60
N PRO A 870 10.28 9.71 -4.75
CA PRO A 870 10.90 8.57 -5.41
C PRO A 870 12.41 8.76 -5.58
N GLY A 871 13.19 7.78 -5.10
CA GLY A 871 14.65 7.78 -5.19
C GLY A 871 15.41 8.79 -4.29
N THR A 872 14.72 9.56 -3.43
CA THR A 872 15.36 10.58 -2.59
C THR A 872 14.98 10.48 -1.11
N TYR A 873 15.95 10.79 -0.24
CA TYR A 873 15.84 10.60 1.21
C TYR A 873 16.37 11.80 1.98
N ASN A 874 15.72 12.16 3.09
CA ASN A 874 16.40 12.91 4.13
C ASN A 874 17.31 11.96 4.90
N MET A 875 18.59 12.30 5.00
CA MET A 875 19.63 11.56 5.72
C MET A 875 19.87 12.20 7.09
N TYR A 876 19.81 11.38 8.12
CA TYR A 876 19.98 11.76 9.52
C TYR A 876 21.15 10.98 10.11
N LEU A 877 21.96 11.63 10.95
CA LEU A 877 23.17 11.06 11.51
C LEU A 877 23.30 11.36 13.02
N GLY A 878 24.02 10.52 13.76
CA GLY A 878 24.48 10.85 15.13
C GLY A 878 23.66 10.30 16.31
N ALA A 879 22.66 9.44 16.07
CA ALA A 879 22.08 8.62 17.15
C ALA A 879 23.16 7.72 17.75
N ASP A 880 22.97 7.24 18.97
CA ASP A 880 23.91 6.31 19.59
C ASP A 880 23.67 4.85 19.13
N PHE A 881 24.64 3.99 19.44
CA PHE A 881 24.57 2.58 19.11
C PHE A 881 23.47 1.84 19.91
N VAL A 882 23.21 2.27 21.15
CA VAL A 882 22.34 1.56 22.10
C VAL A 882 20.87 2.00 22.09
N GLY A 883 20.53 3.07 21.37
CA GLY A 883 19.16 3.55 21.22
C GLY A 883 18.67 4.42 22.38
N GLN A 884 19.55 5.27 22.94
CA GLN A 884 19.23 6.28 23.95
C GLN A 884 19.41 7.72 23.45
N ARG A 885 19.85 7.91 22.20
CA ARG A 885 19.96 9.23 21.56
C ARG A 885 19.29 9.24 20.19
N LEU A 886 18.61 10.33 19.85
CA LEU A 886 18.08 10.55 18.51
C LEU A 886 19.19 11.04 17.57
N ASN A 887 19.02 10.86 16.26
CA ASN A 887 19.88 11.50 15.27
C ASN A 887 19.38 12.90 14.90
N THR A 888 20.19 13.61 14.11
CA THR A 888 19.91 14.96 13.62
C THR A 888 19.90 14.94 12.11
N LEU A 889 19.06 15.78 11.48
CA LEU A 889 19.03 15.94 10.04
C LEU A 889 20.40 16.43 9.54
N PHE A 890 21.01 15.68 8.62
CA PHE A 890 22.33 15.99 8.08
C PHE A 890 22.26 16.51 6.64
N ALA A 891 21.45 15.86 5.80
CA ALA A 891 21.24 16.27 4.43
C ALA A 891 19.81 15.96 3.98
N GLU A 892 19.24 16.84 3.17
CA GLU A 892 17.89 16.68 2.66
C GLU A 892 17.87 16.19 1.22
N SER A 893 16.85 15.39 0.87
CA SER A 893 16.58 14.95 -0.50
C SER A 893 17.79 14.35 -1.24
N VAL A 894 18.66 13.61 -0.54
CA VAL A 894 19.84 12.99 -1.15
C VAL A 894 19.47 11.75 -1.95
N ASN A 895 20.12 11.58 -3.10
CA ASN A 895 20.09 10.37 -3.91
C ASN A 895 21.24 9.42 -3.56
N GLU A 896 21.29 8.24 -4.18
CA GLU A 896 22.31 7.22 -3.89
C GLU A 896 23.74 7.74 -4.01
N ASP A 897 24.09 8.38 -5.13
CA ASP A 897 25.46 8.83 -5.35
C ASP A 897 25.89 9.90 -4.36
N GLN A 898 24.98 10.81 -3.99
CA GLN A 898 25.21 11.80 -2.93
C GLN A 898 25.41 11.11 -1.58
N ILE A 899 24.63 10.07 -1.25
CA ILE A 899 24.80 9.29 -0.01
C ILE A 899 26.21 8.69 0.04
N ILE A 900 26.66 8.04 -1.03
CA ILE A 900 28.02 7.46 -1.09
C ILE A 900 29.09 8.54 -0.98
N GLN A 901 28.95 9.65 -1.71
CA GLN A 901 29.90 10.78 -1.69
C GLN A 901 30.02 11.40 -0.28
N ILE A 902 28.92 11.51 0.46
CA ILE A 902 28.90 12.07 1.80
C ILE A 902 29.53 11.09 2.81
N LEU A 903 29.12 9.82 2.79
CA LEU A 903 29.54 8.87 3.82
C LEU A 903 30.97 8.38 3.65
N THR A 904 31.50 8.34 2.42
CA THR A 904 32.87 7.88 2.13
C THR A 904 33.96 8.61 2.94
N PRO A 905 34.06 9.95 2.90
CA PRO A 905 35.05 10.66 3.71
C PRO A 905 34.79 10.52 5.22
N ILE A 906 33.53 10.41 5.65
CA ILE A 906 33.16 10.25 7.06
C ILE A 906 33.65 8.91 7.60
N PHE A 907 33.44 7.81 6.86
CA PHE A 907 33.98 6.49 7.22
C PHE A 907 35.52 6.49 7.24
N GLY A 908 36.15 7.14 6.27
CA GLY A 908 37.61 7.29 6.25
C GLY A 908 38.16 8.02 7.47
N ARG A 909 37.44 9.04 7.98
CA ARG A 909 37.78 9.72 9.23
C ARG A 909 37.51 8.85 10.45
N PHE A 910 36.36 8.18 10.52
CA PHE A 910 36.02 7.29 11.63
C PHE A 910 37.09 6.18 11.79
N ALA A 911 37.51 5.55 10.70
CA ALA A 911 38.55 4.53 10.73
C ALA A 911 39.87 5.02 11.35
N LYS A 912 40.25 6.29 11.09
CA LYS A 912 41.54 6.87 11.51
C LYS A 912 41.50 7.56 12.87
N GLU A 913 40.37 8.18 13.20
CA GLU A 913 40.26 9.15 14.28
C GLU A 913 39.40 8.66 15.46
N ARG A 914 38.80 7.47 15.37
CA ARG A 914 37.99 6.89 16.46
C ARG A 914 38.82 6.57 17.69
N GLU A 915 38.21 6.76 18.86
CA GLU A 915 38.78 6.27 20.12
C GLU A 915 38.54 4.76 20.28
N LYS A 916 39.25 4.14 21.22
CA LYS A 916 39.11 2.71 21.48
C LYS A 916 37.67 2.41 21.92
N SER A 917 37.03 1.47 21.21
CA SER A 917 35.64 1.06 21.45
C SER A 917 34.58 2.14 21.20
N GLU A 918 34.94 3.26 20.58
CA GLU A 918 34.00 4.30 20.19
C GLU A 918 33.08 3.84 19.05
N LYS A 919 31.78 4.14 19.16
CA LYS A 919 30.78 3.84 18.15
C LYS A 919 30.60 5.00 17.17
N PHE A 920 30.14 4.68 15.96
CA PHE A 920 30.11 5.63 14.84
C PHE A 920 29.29 6.88 15.19
N GLY A 921 28.12 6.71 15.80
CA GLY A 921 27.27 7.80 16.24
C GLY A 921 27.94 8.73 17.26
N ASP A 922 28.66 8.17 18.24
CA ASP A 922 29.39 8.96 19.25
C ASP A 922 30.58 9.69 18.64
N PHE A 923 31.28 9.05 17.71
CA PHE A 923 32.33 9.67 16.92
C PHE A 923 31.84 10.91 16.18
N LEU A 924 30.67 10.84 15.53
CA LEU A 924 30.11 11.99 14.81
C LEU A 924 29.84 13.18 15.73
N ILE A 925 29.39 12.92 16.97
CA ILE A 925 29.17 13.97 17.97
C ILE A 925 30.50 14.53 18.47
N ARG A 926 31.45 13.68 18.89
CA ARG A 926 32.75 14.09 19.43
C ARG A 926 33.56 14.92 18.42
N LYS A 927 33.52 14.53 17.15
CA LYS A 927 34.19 15.24 16.05
C LYS A 927 33.40 16.42 15.51
N GLN A 928 32.27 16.76 16.14
CA GLN A 928 31.42 17.88 15.74
C GLN A 928 31.03 17.82 14.26
N ILE A 929 30.83 16.61 13.74
CA ILE A 929 30.26 16.41 12.40
C ILE A 929 28.75 16.67 12.46
N VAL A 930 28.13 16.35 13.60
CA VAL A 930 26.71 16.57 13.87
C VAL A 930 26.53 16.96 15.33
N LYS A 931 25.56 17.83 15.65
CA LYS A 931 25.19 18.11 17.05
C LYS A 931 24.27 17.03 17.61
N PRO A 932 24.38 16.73 18.92
CA PRO A 932 23.53 15.73 19.56
C PRO A 932 22.08 16.21 19.65
N MET A 933 21.13 15.35 19.27
CA MET A 933 19.70 15.60 19.45
C MET A 933 19.28 15.13 20.84
N ASN A 934 19.24 16.07 21.80
CA ASN A 934 18.94 15.78 23.20
C ASN A 934 17.42 15.76 23.49
N ASN A 935 16.64 16.53 22.75
CA ASN A 935 15.20 16.63 22.94
C ASN A 935 14.48 16.51 21.59
N GLY A 936 13.39 15.74 21.56
CA GLY A 936 12.54 15.62 20.37
C GLY A 936 11.96 16.96 19.90
N ARG A 937 11.73 17.92 20.80
CA ARG A 937 11.26 19.27 20.46
C ARG A 937 12.18 20.02 19.51
N ASP A 938 13.47 19.73 19.59
CA ASP A 938 14.50 20.38 18.80
C ASP A 938 14.68 19.71 17.42
N TRP A 939 13.83 18.74 17.07
CA TRP A 939 13.92 17.98 15.81
C TRP A 939 13.94 18.85 14.56
N TRP A 940 13.26 19.99 14.60
CA TRP A 940 13.13 20.92 13.47
C TRP A 940 14.11 22.08 13.52
N THR A 941 14.81 22.26 14.63
CA THR A 941 15.89 23.22 14.72
C THR A 941 17.16 22.53 14.26
N THR A 942 17.55 22.74 13.00
CA THR A 942 18.88 22.32 12.54
C THR A 942 19.90 23.05 13.41
N PRO A 943 20.62 22.37 14.32
CA PRO A 943 21.59 23.06 15.14
C PRO A 943 22.75 23.47 14.21
N GLU A 944 23.00 24.77 14.02
CA GLU A 944 24.15 25.25 13.23
C GLU A 944 25.43 24.61 13.77
N VAL A 945 26.07 23.71 13.02
CA VAL A 945 27.23 22.92 13.48
C VAL A 945 28.40 23.81 13.87
#